data_AF-A0A1I6QFS3-F1
#
_entry.id   AF-A0A1I6QFS3-F1
#
_cell.length_a   1.000
_cell.length_b   1.000
_cell.length_c   1.000
_cell.angle_alpha   90.00
_cell.angle_beta   90.00
_cell.angle_gamma   90.00
#
_symmetry.space_group_name_H-M   'P 1'
#
loop_
_entity.id
_entity.type
_entity.pdbx_description
1 polymer ?
#
loop_
_entity_poly.entity_id
_entity_poly.type
_entity_poly.pdbx_seq_one_letter_code
_entity_poly.pdbx_strand_id
1 'polypeptide(L)'
;MQQCPRRTILGGIGATMAATLTGSTVAAPDGDRPKASTTTESSFDDVLAYLPASVAEDSMGVAVTNYERMREADQPYGPSPPINTAEMDASNVSKSAFVTSYTDEYSQPLTVLSGDIELPESTDSSETDAGVEYEYYEPESDGVVGSDGDVVVGSTDRETVEAAFDANAGEADRLLEAESAIESGLSTFPESDARSVQISDEQPTLGGFEDVDIEYSVTAQTVIDADTMEMSVGIELADESDATDELIETLESQFAYAATTGEPSVEVDGSFVSTTVTRDLAAERAVREHESPGYLQVERDFDIEDDDLLEIEIGRGDPTPIEDLTLEIDDEPYDREIWADGHGKLEEGDTIVVDMDDVEPNLSVSLTHEHELGSSSSRTTILSHFRFESSYDIDSGELTLEYADDFSLDGEEVFLAVYDERPIYRLDEDGSEPRVSTQPWDGETMSEGDTATVEDVEVGDTVIVGWKGTDYDDSIWQHQADPPGRARFEYEYDSETLEATLDFAPISPDSESEPTDDVERSASEYELQIDGEPADTQWTDEFETVSTGATLEIDDVAVGSDVEAVWAETDTPIGRTQTQPSIDLAYDGGTVEHVGGDALPAADLEAEIWAENGSYTLALGDEIDGDFEDGDSFTVDAESVTDRSGDDVDEIGAVNHVLVRYDGQYQVGYAFPER
;
A
#
# COMPACT_ATOMS: atom_id res chain seq x y z
N MET A 1 0.87 -23.37 -38.50
CA MET A 1 -0.46 -23.95 -38.21
C MET A 1 -0.37 -24.65 -36.87
N GLN A 2 -0.61 -23.91 -35.79
CA GLN A 2 -1.90 -23.85 -35.09
C GLN A 2 -2.25 -25.18 -34.42
N GLN A 3 -2.13 -25.24 -33.08
CA GLN A 3 -3.26 -25.06 -32.17
C GLN A 3 -2.81 -25.13 -30.70
N CYS A 4 -3.11 -24.08 -29.95
CA CYS A 4 -3.17 -24.04 -28.48
C CYS A 4 -4.36 -24.88 -27.97
N PRO A 5 -4.39 -25.16 -26.66
CA PRO A 5 -5.62 -25.06 -25.87
C PRO A 5 -5.38 -24.20 -24.61
N ARG A 6 -5.91 -22.97 -24.55
CA ARG A 6 -7.19 -22.57 -23.91
C ARG A 6 -7.33 -22.96 -22.43
N ARG A 7 -6.86 -22.04 -21.57
CA ARG A 7 -7.42 -21.73 -20.24
C ARG A 7 -8.85 -21.18 -20.44
N THR A 8 -9.81 -21.84 -19.82
CA THR A 8 -11.14 -21.33 -19.49
C THR A 8 -11.61 -22.23 -18.35
N ILE A 9 -11.71 -21.70 -17.13
CA ILE A 9 -12.63 -22.09 -16.04
C ILE A 9 -12.27 -21.19 -14.85
N LEU A 10 -13.05 -20.11 -14.68
CA LEU A 10 -13.52 -19.59 -13.39
C LEU A 10 -14.75 -18.76 -13.73
N GLY A 11 -15.89 -19.44 -13.66
CA GLY A 11 -17.21 -18.97 -14.03
C GLY A 11 -18.22 -19.99 -13.53
N GLY A 12 -19.02 -19.58 -12.55
CA GLY A 12 -20.03 -20.37 -11.84
C GLY A 12 -19.50 -20.90 -10.51
N ILE A 13 -20.24 -20.79 -9.40
CA ILE A 13 -21.64 -21.23 -9.28
C ILE A 13 -22.41 -20.37 -8.25
N GLY A 14 -23.62 -19.99 -8.64
CA GLY A 14 -24.69 -19.54 -7.72
C GLY A 14 -26.08 -19.60 -8.36
N ALA A 15 -26.32 -20.55 -9.28
CA ALA A 15 -27.64 -20.80 -9.86
C ALA A 15 -28.27 -22.02 -9.17
N THR A 16 -29.33 -21.80 -8.39
CA THR A 16 -30.07 -22.91 -7.74
C THR A 16 -31.50 -23.04 -8.29
N MET A 17 -31.63 -24.06 -9.14
CA MET A 17 -32.80 -24.82 -9.60
C MET A 17 -34.24 -24.37 -9.30
N ALA A 18 -34.97 -24.09 -10.39
CA ALA A 18 -36.42 -24.16 -10.49
C ALA A 18 -36.92 -25.63 -10.47
N ALA A 19 -37.64 -26.01 -9.42
CA ALA A 19 -38.39 -27.27 -9.38
C ALA A 19 -39.85 -27.06 -9.81
N THR A 20 -40.29 -27.86 -10.79
CA THR A 20 -41.66 -27.88 -11.31
C THR A 20 -42.57 -28.75 -10.43
N LEU A 21 -43.63 -28.17 -9.86
CA LEU A 21 -44.75 -28.91 -9.26
C LEU A 21 -46.09 -28.39 -9.78
N THR A 22 -46.65 -29.12 -10.76
CA THR A 22 -48.06 -29.05 -11.14
C THR A 22 -48.90 -30.01 -10.30
N GLY A 23 -49.93 -29.53 -9.59
CA GLY A 23 -51.00 -30.40 -9.07
C GLY A 23 -51.92 -29.85 -7.96
N SER A 24 -53.01 -29.18 -8.37
CA SER A 24 -54.37 -29.23 -7.78
C SER A 24 -54.73 -28.54 -6.44
N THR A 25 -55.40 -27.39 -6.56
CA THR A 25 -56.51 -26.79 -5.76
C THR A 25 -56.90 -27.40 -4.39
N VAL A 26 -56.96 -26.55 -3.34
CA VAL A 26 -58.17 -26.19 -2.55
C VAL A 26 -57.87 -24.87 -1.78
N ALA A 27 -58.79 -23.92 -1.85
CA ALA A 27 -58.76 -22.61 -1.21
C ALA A 27 -59.15 -22.66 0.28
N ALA A 28 -58.67 -21.70 1.09
CA ALA A 28 -59.42 -20.73 1.94
C ALA A 28 -58.42 -19.86 2.77
N PRO A 29 -58.80 -18.69 3.32
CA PRO A 29 -58.16 -17.39 3.01
C PRO A 29 -57.39 -16.80 4.20
N ASP A 30 -56.62 -15.73 3.99
CA ASP A 30 -56.75 -14.46 4.74
C ASP A 30 -55.72 -13.42 4.27
N GLY A 31 -56.19 -12.25 3.85
CA GLY A 31 -55.51 -10.99 4.19
C GLY A 31 -54.67 -10.21 3.17
N ASP A 32 -54.63 -10.52 1.87
CA ASP A 32 -53.86 -9.71 0.91
C ASP A 32 -54.45 -8.31 0.69
N ARG A 33 -53.76 -7.27 1.18
CA ARG A 33 -53.78 -5.93 0.57
C ARG A 33 -52.74 -5.96 -0.56
N PRO A 34 -53.09 -5.59 -1.81
CA PRO A 34 -52.08 -5.50 -2.85
C PRO A 34 -51.19 -4.28 -2.58
N LYS A 35 -49.92 -4.49 -2.18
CA LYS A 35 -48.85 -3.51 -2.42
C LYS A 35 -48.63 -3.50 -3.93
N ALA A 36 -49.13 -2.46 -4.59
CA ALA A 36 -48.77 -2.18 -5.96
C ALA A 36 -47.42 -1.47 -5.92
N SER A 37 -46.32 -2.16 -6.25
CA SER A 37 -45.07 -1.49 -6.63
C SER A 37 -45.36 -0.70 -7.89
N THR A 38 -45.52 0.61 -7.74
CA THR A 38 -45.56 1.57 -8.83
C THR A 38 -44.18 2.19 -8.92
N THR A 39 -43.22 1.46 -9.49
CA THR A 39 -41.91 1.99 -9.86
C THR A 39 -42.12 3.02 -10.97
N THR A 40 -42.42 4.24 -10.57
CA THR A 40 -42.31 5.42 -11.43
C THR A 40 -40.85 5.79 -11.39
N GLU A 41 -40.17 5.86 -12.54
CA GLU A 41 -38.77 6.27 -12.59
C GLU A 41 -38.62 7.61 -11.85
N SER A 42 -37.93 7.61 -10.71
CA SER A 42 -37.66 8.82 -9.92
C SER A 42 -36.78 9.77 -10.75
N SER A 43 -37.00 11.06 -10.65
CA SER A 43 -36.14 12.12 -11.19
C SER A 43 -35.15 12.58 -10.13
N PHE A 44 -34.14 13.37 -10.49
CA PHE A 44 -33.30 14.02 -9.47
C PHE A 44 -34.08 14.99 -8.60
N ASP A 45 -35.13 15.62 -9.14
CA ASP A 45 -36.02 16.49 -8.36
C ASP A 45 -36.66 15.74 -7.19
N ASP A 46 -36.92 14.42 -7.33
CA ASP A 46 -37.53 13.62 -6.29
C ASP A 46 -36.58 13.37 -5.10
N VAL A 47 -35.28 13.17 -5.34
CA VAL A 47 -34.28 13.02 -4.26
C VAL A 47 -33.82 14.37 -3.71
N LEU A 48 -33.72 15.40 -4.57
CA LEU A 48 -33.34 16.76 -4.16
C LEU A 48 -34.41 17.43 -3.29
N ALA A 49 -35.69 17.05 -3.44
CA ALA A 49 -36.78 17.56 -2.61
C ALA A 49 -36.63 17.25 -1.11
N TYR A 50 -35.84 16.24 -0.76
CA TYR A 50 -35.54 15.85 0.62
C TYR A 50 -34.39 16.63 1.25
N LEU A 51 -33.68 17.49 0.52
CA LEU A 51 -32.57 18.26 1.10
C LEU A 51 -33.13 19.48 1.87
N PRO A 52 -33.06 19.51 3.21
CA PRO A 52 -33.59 20.62 4.00
C PRO A 52 -32.59 21.79 4.04
N ALA A 53 -33.07 23.01 4.25
CA ALA A 53 -32.19 24.17 4.42
C ALA A 53 -31.32 24.11 5.70
N SER A 54 -31.64 23.21 6.65
CA SER A 54 -30.88 23.06 7.90
C SER A 54 -29.48 22.47 7.73
N VAL A 55 -29.18 21.86 6.57
CA VAL A 55 -27.84 21.33 6.25
C VAL A 55 -26.98 22.31 5.43
N ALA A 56 -27.48 23.53 5.21
CA ALA A 56 -26.74 24.57 4.49
C ALA A 56 -25.56 25.08 5.33
N GLU A 57 -24.38 25.11 4.73
CA GLU A 57 -23.13 25.58 5.34
C GLU A 57 -22.39 26.50 4.35
N ASP A 58 -21.51 27.37 4.87
CA ASP A 58 -20.72 28.30 4.03
C ASP A 58 -19.74 27.55 3.09
N SER A 59 -19.30 26.35 3.49
CA SER A 59 -18.47 25.46 2.67
C SER A 59 -19.08 24.06 2.62
N MET A 60 -19.64 23.69 1.48
CA MET A 60 -20.33 22.43 1.27
C MET A 60 -20.34 21.99 -0.21
N GLY A 61 -20.66 20.72 -0.43
CA GLY A 61 -20.92 20.17 -1.75
C GLY A 61 -22.24 19.40 -1.77
N VAL A 62 -22.92 19.43 -2.91
CA VAL A 62 -24.11 18.62 -3.19
C VAL A 62 -23.88 17.80 -4.43
N ALA A 63 -24.00 16.49 -4.30
CA ALA A 63 -23.85 15.56 -5.41
C ALA A 63 -25.13 14.75 -5.64
N VAL A 64 -25.51 14.59 -6.90
CA VAL A 64 -26.60 13.73 -7.35
C VAL A 64 -26.09 12.75 -8.40
N THR A 65 -26.51 11.50 -8.32
CA THR A 65 -26.02 10.44 -9.23
C THR A 65 -27.15 9.48 -9.60
N ASN A 66 -27.24 9.15 -10.89
CA ASN A 66 -28.11 8.11 -11.42
C ASN A 66 -27.30 6.84 -11.65
N TYR A 67 -27.28 5.93 -10.66
CA TYR A 67 -26.49 4.72 -10.71
C TYR A 67 -26.96 3.73 -11.78
N GLU A 68 -28.25 3.70 -12.11
CA GLU A 68 -28.74 2.85 -13.21
C GLU A 68 -28.06 3.21 -14.52
N ARG A 69 -27.98 4.50 -14.82
CA ARG A 69 -27.30 5.01 -16.01
C ARG A 69 -25.79 4.85 -15.89
N MET A 70 -25.19 5.29 -14.78
CA MET A 70 -23.75 5.24 -14.58
C MET A 70 -23.17 3.82 -14.66
N ARG A 71 -23.93 2.79 -14.28
CA ARG A 71 -23.53 1.37 -14.40
C ARG A 71 -23.57 0.83 -15.84
N GLU A 72 -24.21 1.54 -16.77
CA GLU A 72 -24.15 1.17 -18.18
C GLU A 72 -22.76 1.43 -18.77
N ALA A 73 -22.01 2.38 -18.20
CA ALA A 73 -20.63 2.67 -18.57
C ALA A 73 -19.66 1.68 -17.90
N ASP A 74 -18.72 1.16 -18.67
CA ASP A 74 -17.69 0.21 -18.22
C ASP A 74 -16.50 0.95 -17.60
N GLN A 75 -16.80 1.71 -16.55
CA GLN A 75 -15.79 2.50 -15.84
C GLN A 75 -14.89 1.60 -14.97
N PRO A 76 -13.61 1.96 -14.79
CA PRO A 76 -12.66 1.16 -14.03
C PRO A 76 -13.04 0.96 -12.57
N TYR A 77 -13.62 2.01 -11.99
CA TYR A 77 -14.22 2.01 -10.68
C TYR A 77 -15.72 2.15 -10.91
N GLY A 78 -16.46 1.05 -10.75
CA GLY A 78 -17.90 1.06 -10.91
C GLY A 78 -18.53 2.07 -9.95
N PRO A 79 -19.58 2.79 -10.36
CA PRO A 79 -20.18 3.82 -9.53
C PRO A 79 -20.80 3.16 -8.29
N SER A 80 -20.25 3.49 -7.12
CA SER A 80 -20.76 2.99 -5.84
C SER A 80 -21.55 4.09 -5.12
N PRO A 81 -22.77 3.80 -4.65
CA PRO A 81 -23.49 4.71 -3.77
C PRO A 81 -22.73 4.90 -2.45
N PRO A 82 -22.70 6.13 -1.89
CA PRO A 82 -22.13 6.38 -0.57
C PRO A 82 -23.08 5.82 0.49
N ILE A 83 -22.98 4.51 0.71
CA ILE A 83 -23.74 3.78 1.70
C ILE A 83 -22.90 3.75 2.99
N ASN A 84 -23.32 4.53 3.98
CA ASN A 84 -22.64 4.60 5.28
C ASN A 84 -23.11 3.49 6.25
N THR A 85 -23.98 2.58 5.80
CA THR A 85 -24.55 1.49 6.60
C THR A 85 -24.34 0.15 5.92
N ALA A 86 -23.60 -0.77 6.55
CA ALA A 86 -23.20 -2.07 5.97
C ALA A 86 -24.37 -3.01 5.57
N GLU A 87 -25.61 -2.63 5.85
CA GLU A 87 -26.82 -3.44 5.67
C GLU A 87 -27.57 -3.18 4.34
N MET A 88 -27.12 -2.23 3.50
CA MET A 88 -27.79 -1.93 2.22
C MET A 88 -27.00 -2.46 1.01
N ASP A 89 -27.68 -3.17 0.11
CA ASP A 89 -27.10 -3.61 -1.16
C ASP A 89 -27.02 -2.42 -2.14
N ALA A 90 -25.79 -2.05 -2.50
CA ALA A 90 -25.51 -0.99 -3.47
C ALA A 90 -26.24 -1.16 -4.80
N SER A 91 -26.45 -2.40 -5.26
CA SER A 91 -27.09 -2.70 -6.54
C SER A 91 -28.57 -2.30 -6.59
N ASN A 92 -29.21 -2.17 -5.43
CA ASN A 92 -30.61 -1.76 -5.32
C ASN A 92 -30.81 -0.24 -5.35
N VAL A 93 -29.73 0.55 -5.24
CA VAL A 93 -29.81 2.01 -5.35
C VAL A 93 -29.86 2.41 -6.82
N SER A 94 -30.92 3.13 -7.19
CA SER A 94 -31.12 3.68 -8.53
C SER A 94 -30.57 5.11 -8.64
N LYS A 95 -30.86 5.98 -7.66
CA LYS A 95 -30.37 7.37 -7.62
C LYS A 95 -30.02 7.80 -6.21
N SER A 96 -29.10 8.75 -6.08
CA SER A 96 -28.78 9.40 -4.80
C SER A 96 -28.73 10.91 -4.92
N ALA A 97 -28.90 11.57 -3.77
CA ALA A 97 -28.45 12.92 -3.48
C ALA A 97 -27.72 12.89 -2.13
N PHE A 98 -26.57 13.54 -2.00
CA PHE A 98 -25.92 13.69 -0.70
C PHE A 98 -25.26 15.06 -0.57
N VAL A 99 -25.15 15.50 0.69
CA VAL A 99 -24.54 16.75 1.09
C VAL A 99 -23.25 16.43 1.84
N THR A 100 -22.17 17.12 1.48
CA THR A 100 -20.87 17.04 2.14
C THR A 100 -20.55 18.41 2.73
N SER A 101 -20.09 18.46 3.97
CA SER A 101 -19.56 19.67 4.61
C SER A 101 -18.03 19.63 4.62
N TYR A 102 -17.41 20.75 4.26
CA TYR A 102 -15.94 20.91 4.23
C TYR A 102 -15.47 21.94 5.26
N THR A 103 -16.18 22.06 6.39
CA THR A 103 -15.83 22.97 7.48
C THR A 103 -14.68 22.40 8.34
N ASP A 104 -14.69 22.55 9.67
CA ASP A 104 -13.58 22.13 10.55
C ASP A 104 -13.28 20.61 10.48
N GLU A 105 -14.26 19.78 10.10
CA GLU A 105 -14.13 18.33 9.89
C GLU A 105 -14.95 17.88 8.67
N TYR A 106 -14.38 16.99 7.83
CA TYR A 106 -15.12 16.37 6.72
C TYR A 106 -16.30 15.57 7.26
N SER A 107 -17.52 15.90 6.83
CA SER A 107 -18.73 15.17 7.23
C SER A 107 -19.74 15.08 6.09
N GLN A 108 -20.58 14.05 6.14
CA GLN A 108 -21.70 13.86 5.22
C GLN A 108 -23.00 13.97 6.01
N PRO A 109 -23.50 15.19 6.26
CA PRO A 109 -24.65 15.40 7.14
C PRO A 109 -25.94 14.73 6.65
N LEU A 110 -26.07 14.48 5.34
CA LEU A 110 -27.29 13.89 4.78
C LEU A 110 -27.02 13.10 3.50
N THR A 111 -27.57 11.89 3.44
CA THR A 111 -27.62 11.05 2.24
C THR A 111 -29.07 10.66 1.96
N VAL A 112 -29.51 10.81 0.72
CA VAL A 112 -30.85 10.47 0.23
C VAL A 112 -30.69 9.47 -0.91
N LEU A 113 -31.34 8.32 -0.81
CA LEU A 113 -31.26 7.22 -1.76
C LEU A 113 -32.66 6.86 -2.26
N SER A 114 -32.79 6.55 -3.55
CA SER A 114 -34.01 5.98 -4.13
C SER A 114 -33.68 4.72 -4.91
N GLY A 115 -34.59 3.75 -4.92
CA GLY A 115 -34.42 2.46 -5.57
C GLY A 115 -35.24 1.37 -4.87
N ASP A 116 -35.01 0.12 -5.23
CA ASP A 116 -35.64 -1.05 -4.60
C ASP A 116 -34.91 -1.42 -3.29
N ILE A 117 -34.82 -0.46 -2.36
CA ILE A 117 -34.06 -0.59 -1.11
C ILE A 117 -34.96 -1.19 -0.02
N GLU A 118 -34.59 -2.35 0.51
CA GLU A 118 -35.29 -2.98 1.63
C GLU A 118 -34.63 -2.59 2.96
N LEU A 119 -35.41 -2.01 3.87
CA LEU A 119 -34.98 -1.80 5.26
C LEU A 119 -35.03 -3.12 6.05
N PRO A 120 -34.24 -3.27 7.13
CA PRO A 120 -34.28 -4.44 8.00
C PRO A 120 -35.67 -4.70 8.59
N GLU A 121 -35.97 -5.94 8.97
CA GLU A 121 -37.29 -6.34 9.46
C GLU A 121 -37.72 -5.65 10.78
N SER A 122 -36.77 -5.04 11.51
CA SER A 122 -37.01 -4.31 12.76
C SER A 122 -36.89 -2.79 12.58
N THR A 123 -37.91 -2.18 11.96
CA THR A 123 -38.09 -0.73 11.91
C THR A 123 -39.11 -0.25 12.96
N ASP A 124 -38.89 0.96 13.47
CA ASP A 124 -39.87 1.70 14.26
C ASP A 124 -40.62 2.71 13.36
N SER A 125 -41.85 3.05 13.72
CA SER A 125 -42.63 4.09 13.02
C SER A 125 -42.60 5.39 13.80
N SER A 126 -42.47 6.51 13.09
CA SER A 126 -42.46 7.86 13.64
C SER A 126 -43.33 8.79 12.79
N GLU A 127 -43.68 9.93 13.37
CA GLU A 127 -44.37 11.02 12.70
C GLU A 127 -43.57 12.30 12.99
N THR A 128 -43.21 13.06 11.95
CA THR A 128 -42.55 14.36 12.10
C THR A 128 -43.48 15.38 12.78
N ASP A 129 -42.95 16.51 13.25
CA ASP A 129 -43.77 17.59 13.82
C ASP A 129 -44.80 18.16 12.81
N ALA A 130 -44.55 18.01 11.50
CA ALA A 130 -45.47 18.39 10.43
C ALA A 130 -46.52 17.32 10.09
N GLY A 131 -46.44 16.13 10.70
CA GLY A 131 -47.39 15.04 10.50
C GLY A 131 -47.04 14.08 9.35
N VAL A 132 -45.76 14.00 8.97
CA VAL A 132 -45.28 13.05 7.95
C VAL A 132 -44.92 11.73 8.63
N GLU A 133 -45.63 10.65 8.28
CA GLU A 133 -45.34 9.29 8.78
C GLU A 133 -44.14 8.69 8.03
N TYR A 134 -43.15 8.19 8.75
CA TYR A 134 -41.98 7.49 8.20
C TYR A 134 -41.56 6.32 9.09
N GLU A 135 -40.90 5.32 8.50
CA GLU A 135 -40.26 4.22 9.21
C GLU A 135 -38.79 4.56 9.42
N TYR A 136 -38.20 4.18 10.56
CA TYR A 136 -36.77 4.40 10.82
C TYR A 136 -36.13 3.23 11.57
N TYR A 137 -34.82 3.12 11.44
CA TYR A 137 -34.00 2.25 12.26
C TYR A 137 -32.66 2.92 12.58
N GLU A 138 -32.04 2.48 13.67
CA GLU A 138 -30.73 2.95 14.14
C GLU A 138 -29.76 1.78 13.96
N PRO A 139 -28.84 1.82 12.98
CA PRO A 139 -27.85 0.75 12.76
C PRO A 139 -26.88 0.61 13.95
N GLU A 140 -26.06 -0.44 13.96
CA GLU A 140 -24.99 -0.61 14.97
C GLU A 140 -23.90 0.48 14.85
N SER A 141 -23.78 1.13 13.69
CA SER A 141 -22.97 2.33 13.49
C SER A 141 -23.70 3.59 14.00
N ASP A 142 -22.94 4.62 14.40
CA ASP A 142 -23.51 5.90 14.83
C ASP A 142 -24.29 6.56 13.67
N GLY A 143 -25.63 6.46 13.68
CA GLY A 143 -26.51 7.11 12.70
C GLY A 143 -27.98 6.73 12.81
N VAL A 144 -28.79 7.34 11.95
CA VAL A 144 -30.24 7.13 11.83
C VAL A 144 -30.61 7.03 10.36
N VAL A 145 -31.40 6.01 10.02
CA VAL A 145 -31.93 5.82 8.67
C VAL A 145 -33.46 5.85 8.72
N GLY A 146 -34.08 6.72 7.92
CA GLY A 146 -35.52 6.81 7.74
C GLY A 146 -35.98 6.47 6.32
N SER A 147 -37.22 6.01 6.14
CA SER A 147 -37.84 5.79 4.84
C SER A 147 -39.34 6.04 4.86
N ASP A 148 -39.88 6.53 3.77
CA ASP A 148 -41.33 6.61 3.50
C ASP A 148 -41.83 5.49 2.58
N GLY A 149 -40.95 4.55 2.22
CA GLY A 149 -41.21 3.42 1.33
C GLY A 149 -40.78 3.62 -0.12
N ASP A 150 -40.52 4.86 -0.56
CA ASP A 150 -40.01 5.17 -1.90
C ASP A 150 -38.57 5.74 -1.85
N VAL A 151 -38.23 6.46 -0.77
CA VAL A 151 -36.90 7.05 -0.54
C VAL A 151 -36.36 6.62 0.82
N VAL A 152 -35.04 6.51 0.92
CA VAL A 152 -34.31 6.27 2.15
C VAL A 152 -33.43 7.48 2.45
N VAL A 153 -33.49 7.99 3.67
CA VAL A 153 -32.73 9.13 4.16
C VAL A 153 -31.83 8.68 5.31
N GLY A 154 -30.53 8.88 5.20
CA GLY A 154 -29.54 8.59 6.23
C GLY A 154 -28.87 9.86 6.75
N SER A 155 -28.69 9.96 8.06
CA SER A 155 -27.94 11.03 8.73
C SER A 155 -27.33 10.52 10.04
N THR A 156 -26.48 11.31 10.69
CA THR A 156 -25.93 11.00 12.02
C THR A 156 -26.94 11.21 13.15
N ASP A 157 -27.99 12.01 12.90
CA ASP A 157 -29.00 12.32 13.88
C ASP A 157 -30.42 12.30 13.29
N ARG A 158 -31.39 12.09 14.17
CA ARG A 158 -32.81 11.98 13.79
C ARG A 158 -33.45 13.30 13.40
N GLU A 159 -32.99 14.42 13.96
CA GLU A 159 -33.57 15.74 13.69
C GLU A 159 -33.36 16.11 12.23
N THR A 160 -32.18 15.81 11.68
CA THR A 160 -31.87 15.99 10.26
C THR A 160 -32.71 15.08 9.35
N VAL A 161 -32.95 13.82 9.75
CA VAL A 161 -33.85 12.90 9.02
C VAL A 161 -35.28 13.43 8.99
N GLU A 162 -35.81 13.89 10.12
CA GLU A 162 -37.17 14.47 10.21
C GLU A 162 -37.29 15.75 9.37
N ALA A 163 -36.27 16.62 9.41
CA ALA A 163 -36.22 17.83 8.59
C ALA A 163 -36.24 17.53 7.08
N ALA A 164 -35.58 16.45 6.64
CA ALA A 164 -35.60 16.01 5.24
C ALA A 164 -37.00 15.61 4.77
N PHE A 165 -37.75 14.86 5.60
CA PHE A 165 -39.14 14.51 5.30
C PHE A 165 -40.07 15.73 5.29
N ASP A 166 -39.88 16.67 6.23
CA ASP A 166 -40.63 17.93 6.25
C ASP A 166 -40.33 18.82 5.04
N ALA A 167 -39.08 18.85 4.57
CA ALA A 167 -38.68 19.56 3.35
C ALA A 167 -39.35 18.97 2.10
N ASN A 168 -39.41 17.63 1.98
CA ASN A 168 -40.11 16.98 0.88
C ASN A 168 -41.63 17.28 0.92
N ALA A 169 -42.24 17.28 2.11
CA ALA A 169 -43.65 17.63 2.29
C ALA A 169 -43.96 19.12 2.02
N GLY A 170 -42.93 19.98 1.91
CA GLY A 170 -43.08 21.43 1.75
C GLY A 170 -43.46 22.16 3.04
N GLU A 171 -43.18 21.53 4.18
CA GLU A 171 -43.43 22.05 5.53
C GLU A 171 -42.16 22.66 6.17
N ALA A 172 -40.99 22.40 5.57
CA ALA A 172 -39.71 23.07 5.87
C ALA A 172 -39.08 23.69 4.60
N ASP A 173 -38.22 24.70 4.78
CA ASP A 173 -37.47 25.34 3.70
C ASP A 173 -36.47 24.34 3.09
N ARG A 174 -36.32 24.35 1.76
CA ARG A 174 -35.42 23.41 1.04
C ARG A 174 -34.05 24.02 0.79
N LEU A 175 -33.02 23.17 0.71
CA LEU A 175 -31.64 23.57 0.49
C LEU A 175 -31.49 24.41 -0.79
N LEU A 176 -32.06 23.95 -1.91
CA LEU A 176 -31.95 24.65 -3.20
C LEU A 176 -32.66 26.02 -3.21
N GLU A 177 -33.62 26.24 -2.32
CA GLU A 177 -34.28 27.55 -2.17
C GLU A 177 -33.46 28.50 -1.29
N ALA A 178 -32.69 27.95 -0.35
CA ALA A 178 -31.79 28.70 0.53
C ALA A 178 -30.46 29.06 -0.17
N GLU A 179 -29.93 28.15 -0.98
CA GLU A 179 -28.59 28.22 -1.56
C GLU A 179 -28.63 28.27 -3.09
N SER A 180 -28.78 29.49 -3.62
CA SER A 180 -28.94 29.72 -5.06
C SER A 180 -27.72 29.33 -5.90
N ALA A 181 -26.52 29.31 -5.30
CA ALA A 181 -25.30 28.85 -5.97
C ALA A 181 -25.37 27.34 -6.28
N ILE A 182 -25.83 26.53 -5.33
CA ILE A 182 -26.05 25.09 -5.53
C ILE A 182 -27.15 24.85 -6.57
N GLU A 183 -28.28 25.56 -6.48
CA GLU A 183 -29.36 25.46 -7.47
C GLU A 183 -28.87 25.79 -8.89
N SER A 184 -28.08 26.86 -9.02
CA SER A 184 -27.52 27.29 -10.30
C SER A 184 -26.55 26.26 -10.85
N GLY A 185 -25.59 25.78 -10.05
CA GLY A 185 -24.63 24.76 -10.47
C GLY A 185 -25.27 23.45 -10.90
N LEU A 186 -26.29 22.97 -10.18
CA LEU A 186 -26.99 21.71 -10.52
C LEU A 186 -27.81 21.84 -11.81
N SER A 187 -28.18 23.06 -12.17
CA SER A 187 -28.95 23.39 -13.37
C SER A 187 -28.08 23.59 -14.62
N THR A 188 -26.77 23.74 -14.46
CA THR A 188 -25.81 23.99 -15.57
C THR A 188 -25.79 22.86 -16.61
N PHE A 189 -25.75 21.62 -16.14
CA PHE A 189 -25.71 20.42 -16.99
C PHE A 189 -26.96 19.55 -16.75
N PRO A 190 -28.15 19.95 -17.26
CA PRO A 190 -29.41 19.32 -16.88
C PRO A 190 -29.56 17.89 -17.40
N GLU A 191 -28.89 17.55 -18.51
CA GLU A 191 -28.98 16.25 -19.17
C GLU A 191 -27.99 15.21 -18.62
N SER A 192 -27.15 15.56 -17.65
CA SER A 192 -26.14 14.65 -17.12
C SER A 192 -26.69 13.63 -16.13
N ASP A 193 -26.05 12.45 -16.11
CA ASP A 193 -26.39 11.30 -15.28
C ASP A 193 -25.75 11.38 -13.87
N ALA A 194 -24.75 12.23 -13.68
CA ALA A 194 -24.24 12.62 -12.37
C ALA A 194 -23.85 14.11 -12.37
N ARG A 195 -23.99 14.78 -11.22
CA ARG A 195 -23.58 16.16 -10.97
C ARG A 195 -23.05 16.30 -9.57
N SER A 196 -22.00 17.08 -9.38
CA SER A 196 -21.54 17.52 -8.08
C SER A 196 -21.27 19.01 -8.14
N VAL A 197 -21.83 19.77 -7.21
CA VAL A 197 -21.60 21.21 -7.09
C VAL A 197 -20.94 21.48 -5.75
N GLN A 198 -19.94 22.35 -5.74
CA GLN A 198 -19.22 22.72 -4.53
C GLN A 198 -19.15 24.25 -4.38
N ILE A 199 -19.46 24.72 -3.17
CA ILE A 199 -19.22 26.08 -2.71
C ILE A 199 -18.19 26.01 -1.59
N SER A 200 -17.10 26.78 -1.70
CA SER A 200 -16.04 26.84 -0.68
C SER A 200 -15.05 27.94 -1.03
N ASP A 201 -14.44 28.55 -0.02
CA ASP A 201 -13.29 29.45 -0.16
C ASP A 201 -12.02 28.69 -0.57
N GLU A 202 -11.90 27.40 -0.21
CA GLU A 202 -10.83 26.49 -0.62
C GLU A 202 -11.43 25.37 -1.47
N GLN A 203 -11.03 25.26 -2.74
CA GLN A 203 -11.54 24.26 -3.70
C GLN A 203 -10.58 23.05 -3.78
N PRO A 204 -10.77 21.99 -2.96
CA PRO A 204 -9.85 20.84 -2.93
C PRO A 204 -9.80 20.03 -4.23
N THR A 205 -10.87 20.07 -5.04
CA THR A 205 -11.01 19.28 -6.27
C THR A 205 -10.30 19.90 -7.48
N LEU A 206 -9.87 21.15 -7.36
CA LEU A 206 -9.37 22.00 -8.44
C LEU A 206 -8.04 22.66 -8.06
N GLY A 207 -7.21 21.98 -7.26
CA GLY A 207 -5.98 22.54 -6.68
C GLY A 207 -5.18 23.43 -7.66
N GLY A 208 -4.78 24.62 -7.19
CA GLY A 208 -4.00 25.60 -7.98
C GLY A 208 -4.62 26.99 -8.13
N PHE A 209 -5.84 27.23 -7.64
CA PHE A 209 -6.52 28.52 -7.78
C PHE A 209 -6.45 29.40 -6.51
N GLU A 210 -5.26 29.68 -5.99
CA GLU A 210 -5.09 30.46 -4.74
C GLU A 210 -5.47 31.96 -4.89
N ASP A 211 -5.64 32.46 -6.13
CA ASP A 211 -5.87 33.88 -6.44
C ASP A 211 -7.19 34.17 -7.20
N VAL A 212 -8.13 33.20 -7.29
CA VAL A 212 -9.39 33.34 -8.03
C VAL A 212 -10.60 33.16 -7.11
N ASP A 213 -11.47 34.17 -7.04
CA ASP A 213 -12.72 34.10 -6.27
C ASP A 213 -13.78 33.30 -7.06
N ILE A 214 -14.12 32.11 -6.58
CA ILE A 214 -15.07 31.18 -7.21
C ILE A 214 -16.41 31.17 -6.45
N GLU A 215 -17.53 31.42 -7.13
CA GLU A 215 -18.86 31.34 -6.53
C GLU A 215 -19.31 29.87 -6.37
N TYR A 216 -19.07 29.04 -7.38
CA TYR A 216 -19.22 27.58 -7.29
C TYR A 216 -18.41 26.88 -8.38
N SER A 217 -18.09 25.61 -8.14
CA SER A 217 -17.64 24.69 -9.17
C SER A 217 -18.66 23.58 -9.37
N VAL A 218 -18.73 23.05 -10.58
CA VAL A 218 -19.61 21.95 -10.95
C VAL A 218 -18.85 20.92 -11.76
N THR A 219 -19.00 19.65 -11.40
CA THR A 219 -18.59 18.53 -12.24
C THR A 219 -19.83 17.76 -12.67
N ALA A 220 -19.86 17.30 -13.92
CA ALA A 220 -20.96 16.53 -14.46
C ALA A 220 -20.46 15.37 -15.32
N GLN A 221 -21.21 14.28 -15.32
CA GLN A 221 -20.91 13.09 -16.12
C GLN A 221 -22.16 12.61 -16.83
N THR A 222 -22.03 12.29 -18.12
CA THR A 222 -23.13 11.80 -18.97
C THR A 222 -22.69 10.52 -19.67
N VAL A 223 -23.44 9.44 -19.47
CA VAL A 223 -23.19 8.16 -20.12
C VAL A 223 -23.74 8.20 -21.54
N ILE A 224 -22.85 8.11 -22.53
CA ILE A 224 -23.25 8.04 -23.93
C ILE A 224 -23.50 6.57 -24.31
N ASP A 225 -22.54 5.70 -24.01
CA ASP A 225 -22.63 4.25 -24.15
C ASP A 225 -21.65 3.54 -23.21
N ALA A 226 -21.49 2.22 -23.36
CA ALA A 226 -20.65 1.41 -22.47
C ALA A 226 -19.18 1.81 -22.48
N ASP A 227 -18.66 2.31 -23.61
CA ASP A 227 -17.26 2.66 -23.78
C ASP A 227 -17.03 4.17 -23.87
N THR A 228 -18.09 4.98 -23.79
CA THR A 228 -18.03 6.42 -24.04
C THR A 228 -18.79 7.21 -22.98
N MET A 229 -18.10 8.15 -22.34
CA MET A 229 -18.67 9.03 -21.33
C MET A 229 -18.26 10.48 -21.57
N GLU A 230 -19.20 11.40 -21.45
CA GLU A 230 -18.90 12.82 -21.41
C GLU A 230 -18.65 13.24 -19.96
N MET A 231 -17.61 14.03 -19.75
CA MET A 231 -17.30 14.66 -18.47
C MET A 231 -17.17 16.16 -18.69
N SER A 232 -17.88 16.93 -17.87
CA SER A 232 -17.86 18.39 -17.91
C SER A 232 -17.42 18.93 -16.56
N VAL A 233 -16.60 19.99 -16.60
CA VAL A 233 -16.22 20.78 -15.44
C VAL A 233 -16.59 22.22 -15.73
N GLY A 234 -17.19 22.90 -14.77
CA GLY A 234 -17.59 24.29 -14.85
C GLY A 234 -17.25 25.05 -13.58
N ILE A 235 -16.92 26.32 -13.72
CA ILE A 235 -16.57 27.23 -12.64
C ILE A 235 -17.33 28.54 -12.87
N GLU A 236 -18.11 28.97 -11.89
CA GLU A 236 -18.66 30.32 -11.86
C GLU A 236 -17.73 31.22 -11.06
N LEU A 237 -17.23 32.26 -11.71
CA LEU A 237 -16.32 33.23 -11.11
C LEU A 237 -17.10 34.39 -10.49
N ALA A 238 -16.62 34.93 -9.38
CA ALA A 238 -17.19 36.14 -8.79
C ALA A 238 -17.01 37.38 -9.70
N ASP A 239 -15.93 37.41 -10.49
CA ASP A 239 -15.68 38.43 -11.52
C ASP A 239 -15.28 37.79 -12.87
N GLU A 240 -15.95 38.21 -13.94
CA GLU A 240 -15.62 37.82 -15.33
C GLU A 240 -14.16 38.14 -15.69
N SER A 241 -13.53 39.13 -15.03
CA SER A 241 -12.12 39.45 -15.28
C SER A 241 -11.13 38.36 -14.85
N ASP A 242 -11.57 37.41 -14.01
CA ASP A 242 -10.72 36.34 -13.49
C ASP A 242 -10.65 35.14 -14.43
N ALA A 243 -11.41 35.17 -15.55
CA ALA A 243 -11.29 34.25 -16.68
C ALA A 243 -10.00 34.51 -17.47
N THR A 244 -8.87 34.25 -16.83
CA THR A 244 -7.52 34.46 -17.37
C THR A 244 -7.09 33.28 -18.26
N ASP A 245 -6.07 33.52 -19.10
CA ASP A 245 -5.46 32.46 -19.91
C ASP A 245 -4.87 31.34 -19.03
N GLU A 246 -4.38 31.66 -17.82
CA GLU A 246 -3.84 30.70 -16.85
C GLU A 246 -4.92 29.77 -16.28
N LEU A 247 -6.12 30.30 -15.99
CA LEU A 247 -7.27 29.49 -15.60
C LEU A 247 -7.70 28.53 -16.72
N ILE A 248 -7.70 29.03 -17.96
CA ILE A 248 -8.03 28.23 -19.15
C ILE A 248 -7.02 27.09 -19.31
N GLU A 249 -5.71 27.38 -19.29
CA GLU A 249 -4.65 26.37 -19.40
C GLU A 249 -4.73 25.33 -18.27
N THR A 250 -5.10 25.75 -17.05
CA THR A 250 -5.26 24.83 -15.91
C THR A 250 -6.47 23.90 -16.07
N LEU A 251 -7.60 24.41 -16.58
CA LEU A 251 -8.76 23.57 -16.90
C LEU A 251 -8.50 22.62 -18.07
N GLU A 252 -7.71 23.03 -19.05
CA GLU A 252 -7.26 22.15 -20.13
C GLU A 252 -6.33 21.05 -19.60
N SER A 253 -5.42 21.38 -18.67
CA SER A 253 -4.48 20.42 -18.08
C SER A 253 -5.15 19.40 -17.15
N GLN A 254 -6.32 19.73 -16.57
CA GLN A 254 -7.10 18.80 -15.74
C GLN A 254 -7.45 17.49 -16.48
N PHE A 255 -7.56 17.53 -17.81
CA PHE A 255 -7.85 16.37 -18.65
C PHE A 255 -6.63 15.83 -19.41
N ALA A 256 -5.42 16.32 -19.12
CA ALA A 256 -4.20 15.91 -19.82
C ALA A 256 -3.88 14.41 -19.67
N TYR A 257 -4.34 13.79 -18.58
CA TYR A 257 -4.13 12.37 -18.27
C TYR A 257 -5.40 11.52 -18.39
N ALA A 258 -6.42 12.01 -19.11
CA ALA A 258 -7.60 11.24 -19.44
C ALA A 258 -7.54 10.81 -20.92
N ALA A 259 -7.80 9.54 -21.21
CA ALA A 259 -7.96 9.09 -22.59
C ALA A 259 -9.24 9.71 -23.17
N THR A 260 -9.08 10.75 -23.98
CA THR A 260 -10.17 11.54 -24.55
C THR A 260 -10.21 11.40 -26.07
N THR A 261 -11.41 11.40 -26.64
CA THR A 261 -11.60 11.27 -28.10
C THR A 261 -11.31 12.56 -28.88
N GLY A 262 -10.93 13.64 -28.19
CA GLY A 262 -10.57 14.93 -28.76
C GLY A 262 -9.92 15.85 -27.71
N GLU A 263 -9.21 16.87 -28.18
CA GLU A 263 -8.55 17.86 -27.30
C GLU A 263 -9.59 18.61 -26.44
N PRO A 264 -9.34 18.79 -25.12
CA PRO A 264 -10.18 19.62 -24.29
C PRO A 264 -10.21 21.05 -24.85
N SER A 265 -11.38 21.67 -24.84
CA SER A 265 -11.52 23.08 -25.21
C SER A 265 -12.36 23.78 -24.17
N VAL A 266 -11.85 24.89 -23.64
CA VAL A 266 -12.55 25.70 -22.65
C VAL A 266 -13.49 26.70 -23.35
N GLU A 267 -14.73 26.74 -22.90
CA GLU A 267 -15.75 27.72 -23.27
C GLU A 267 -15.93 28.74 -22.14
N VAL A 268 -15.89 30.03 -22.48
CA VAL A 268 -16.12 31.14 -21.54
C VAL A 268 -17.42 31.85 -21.93
N ASP A 269 -18.42 31.84 -21.05
CA ASP A 269 -19.68 32.57 -21.18
C ASP A 269 -19.88 33.53 -20.00
N GLY A 270 -19.33 34.74 -20.12
CA GLY A 270 -19.32 35.71 -19.03
C GLY A 270 -18.44 35.24 -17.87
N SER A 271 -19.00 35.20 -16.67
CA SER A 271 -18.35 34.68 -15.46
C SER A 271 -18.26 33.15 -15.39
N PHE A 272 -18.96 32.44 -16.27
CA PHE A 272 -18.93 30.98 -16.30
C PHE A 272 -17.86 30.46 -17.26
N VAL A 273 -16.94 29.66 -16.75
CA VAL A 273 -15.88 28.99 -17.51
C VAL A 273 -16.12 27.49 -17.43
N SER A 274 -16.12 26.80 -18.57
CA SER A 274 -16.34 25.35 -18.58
C SER A 274 -15.52 24.63 -19.62
N THR A 275 -15.28 23.36 -19.39
CA THR A 275 -14.65 22.44 -20.33
C THR A 275 -15.46 21.15 -20.36
N THR A 276 -15.58 20.56 -21.54
CA THR A 276 -16.27 19.28 -21.72
C THR A 276 -15.41 18.38 -22.57
N VAL A 277 -15.18 17.16 -22.09
CA VAL A 277 -14.42 16.13 -22.79
C VAL A 277 -15.23 14.86 -22.92
N THR A 278 -14.95 14.09 -23.96
CA THR A 278 -15.50 12.74 -24.13
C THR A 278 -14.40 11.72 -23.86
N ARG A 279 -14.53 10.98 -22.76
CA ARG A 279 -13.64 9.89 -22.35
C ARG A 279 -13.89 8.65 -23.19
N ASP A 280 -12.81 7.99 -23.59
CA ASP A 280 -12.80 6.67 -24.24
C ASP A 280 -12.47 5.60 -23.19
N LEU A 281 -13.51 5.02 -22.60
CA LEU A 281 -13.36 4.01 -21.54
C LEU A 281 -12.75 2.70 -22.08
N ALA A 282 -12.90 2.40 -23.37
CA ALA A 282 -12.22 1.26 -23.97
C ALA A 282 -10.71 1.49 -24.05
N ALA A 283 -10.28 2.70 -24.43
CA ALA A 283 -8.86 3.08 -24.41
C ALA A 283 -8.30 3.06 -22.98
N GLU A 284 -9.02 3.64 -22.00
CA GLU A 284 -8.58 3.60 -20.60
C GLU A 284 -8.42 2.19 -20.04
N ARG A 285 -9.33 1.27 -20.41
CA ARG A 285 -9.22 -0.14 -20.03
C ARG A 285 -8.04 -0.81 -20.71
N ALA A 286 -7.85 -0.56 -22.01
CA ALA A 286 -6.71 -1.10 -22.74
C ALA A 286 -5.38 -0.66 -22.12
N VAL A 287 -5.24 0.62 -21.74
CA VAL A 287 -4.04 1.13 -21.06
C VAL A 287 -3.84 0.50 -19.68
N ARG A 288 -4.92 0.30 -18.90
CA ARG A 288 -4.83 -0.31 -17.56
C ARG A 288 -4.52 -1.80 -17.59
N GLU A 289 -5.03 -2.50 -18.60
CA GLU A 289 -4.76 -3.92 -18.81
C GLU A 289 -3.40 -4.16 -19.46
N HIS A 290 -2.83 -3.13 -20.12
CA HIS A 290 -1.52 -3.18 -20.74
C HIS A 290 -0.41 -3.11 -19.68
N GLU A 291 0.40 -4.15 -19.62
CA GLU A 291 1.59 -4.13 -18.78
C GLU A 291 2.75 -3.49 -19.55
N SER A 292 3.23 -2.31 -19.13
CA SER A 292 4.36 -1.66 -19.79
C SER A 292 5.65 -2.50 -19.69
N PRO A 293 6.49 -2.54 -20.75
CA PRO A 293 7.81 -3.17 -20.72
C PRO A 293 8.66 -2.70 -19.54
N GLY A 294 9.29 -3.64 -18.85
CA GLY A 294 10.17 -3.31 -17.72
C GLY A 294 10.86 -4.53 -17.13
N TYR A 295 11.32 -4.39 -15.88
CA TYR A 295 12.17 -5.38 -15.22
C TYR A 295 13.44 -5.65 -16.03
N LEU A 296 14.26 -4.60 -16.17
CA LEU A 296 15.47 -4.58 -16.96
C LEU A 296 16.54 -5.49 -16.33
N GLN A 297 16.88 -6.56 -17.03
CA GLN A 297 17.86 -7.56 -16.57
C GLN A 297 19.10 -7.49 -17.44
N VAL A 298 20.23 -7.16 -16.81
CA VAL A 298 21.53 -7.22 -17.47
C VAL A 298 22.05 -8.64 -17.41
N GLU A 299 22.53 -9.20 -18.53
CA GLU A 299 23.28 -10.45 -18.49
C GLU A 299 24.47 -10.31 -17.53
N ARG A 300 24.78 -11.32 -16.71
CA ARG A 300 25.84 -11.18 -15.69
C ARG A 300 27.24 -11.56 -16.19
N ASP A 301 27.34 -12.07 -17.42
CA ASP A 301 28.55 -12.64 -17.99
C ASP A 301 29.10 -11.81 -19.18
N PHE A 302 28.87 -10.49 -19.21
CA PHE A 302 29.47 -9.61 -20.22
C PHE A 302 30.91 -9.24 -19.87
N ASP A 303 31.76 -9.12 -20.89
CA ASP A 303 33.15 -8.70 -20.75
C ASP A 303 33.31 -7.31 -21.35
N ILE A 304 33.54 -6.31 -20.50
CA ILE A 304 33.65 -4.90 -20.90
C ILE A 304 34.84 -4.68 -21.85
N GLU A 305 35.86 -5.54 -21.84
CA GLU A 305 37.01 -5.40 -22.74
C GLU A 305 36.80 -6.06 -24.11
N ASP A 306 35.96 -7.09 -24.18
CA ASP A 306 35.80 -7.95 -25.37
C ASP A 306 34.46 -7.76 -26.09
N ASP A 307 33.42 -7.26 -25.41
CA ASP A 307 32.10 -7.01 -25.98
C ASP A 307 31.97 -5.58 -26.52
N ASP A 308 31.30 -5.41 -27.67
CA ASP A 308 31.04 -4.09 -28.26
C ASP A 308 29.70 -3.49 -27.75
N LEU A 309 28.81 -4.31 -27.20
CA LEU A 309 27.46 -3.92 -26.77
C LEU A 309 27.08 -4.62 -25.47
N LEU A 310 26.41 -3.89 -24.58
CA LEU A 310 25.75 -4.43 -23.41
C LEU A 310 24.30 -4.80 -23.76
N GLU A 311 23.95 -6.07 -23.58
CA GLU A 311 22.58 -6.58 -23.78
C GLU A 311 21.78 -6.52 -22.46
N ILE A 312 20.59 -5.91 -22.51
CA ILE A 312 19.65 -5.80 -21.39
C ILE A 312 18.32 -6.43 -21.81
N GLU A 313 17.92 -7.50 -21.16
CA GLU A 313 16.65 -8.20 -21.39
C GLU A 313 15.49 -7.48 -20.69
N ILE A 314 14.36 -7.36 -21.39
CA ILE A 314 13.08 -6.92 -20.84
C ILE A 314 12.40 -8.10 -20.16
N GLY A 315 12.29 -8.08 -18.83
CA GLY A 315 11.78 -9.23 -18.09
C GLY A 315 10.26 -9.27 -17.88
N ARG A 316 9.50 -8.25 -18.29
CA ARG A 316 8.02 -8.24 -18.30
C ARG A 316 7.46 -7.24 -19.31
N GLY A 317 6.19 -7.39 -19.65
CA GLY A 317 5.39 -6.38 -20.35
C GLY A 317 4.89 -6.79 -21.74
N ASP A 318 3.76 -6.18 -22.11
CA ASP A 318 3.06 -6.34 -23.38
C ASP A 318 3.74 -5.58 -24.55
N PRO A 319 3.53 -6.02 -25.80
CA PRO A 319 4.16 -5.44 -26.99
C PRO A 319 3.90 -3.94 -27.21
N THR A 320 4.89 -3.12 -26.89
CA THR A 320 4.79 -1.65 -26.91
C THR A 320 5.64 -1.05 -28.04
N PRO A 321 5.10 -0.15 -28.88
CA PRO A 321 5.88 0.55 -29.90
C PRO A 321 7.05 1.33 -29.33
N ILE A 322 8.22 1.25 -29.97
CA ILE A 322 9.43 1.96 -29.53
C ILE A 322 9.28 3.48 -29.63
N GLU A 323 8.39 3.95 -30.48
CA GLU A 323 8.07 5.39 -30.57
C GLU A 323 7.41 5.94 -29.30
N ASP A 324 6.76 5.07 -28.52
CA ASP A 324 6.13 5.39 -27.23
C ASP A 324 7.07 5.12 -26.04
N LEU A 325 8.30 4.66 -26.33
CA LEU A 325 9.32 4.34 -25.35
C LEU A 325 10.51 5.32 -25.45
N THR A 326 11.02 5.68 -24.29
CA THR A 326 12.26 6.45 -24.12
C THR A 326 13.18 5.69 -23.19
N LEU A 327 14.36 5.34 -23.69
CA LEU A 327 15.46 4.84 -22.86
C LEU A 327 16.30 6.04 -22.42
N GLU A 328 16.57 6.13 -21.14
CA GLU A 328 17.47 7.13 -20.56
C GLU A 328 18.65 6.41 -19.90
N ILE A 329 19.83 6.97 -20.10
CA ILE A 329 21.09 6.55 -19.49
C ILE A 329 21.62 7.75 -18.70
N ASP A 330 21.83 7.57 -17.39
CA ASP A 330 22.15 8.65 -16.44
C ASP A 330 21.23 9.88 -16.59
N ASP A 331 19.93 9.60 -16.67
CA ASP A 331 18.86 10.59 -16.82
C ASP A 331 18.94 11.43 -18.12
N GLU A 332 19.73 10.98 -19.11
CA GLU A 332 19.79 11.56 -20.46
C GLU A 332 19.17 10.61 -21.51
N PRO A 333 18.29 11.10 -22.40
CA PRO A 333 17.70 10.28 -23.46
C PRO A 333 18.76 9.69 -24.40
N TYR A 334 18.73 8.37 -24.56
CA TYR A 334 19.69 7.63 -25.37
C TYR A 334 19.20 7.42 -26.82
N ASP A 335 20.13 7.26 -27.76
CA ASP A 335 19.80 7.20 -29.19
C ASP A 335 18.99 5.95 -29.54
N ARG A 336 17.72 6.17 -29.91
CA ARG A 336 16.78 5.13 -30.32
C ARG A 336 17.26 4.31 -31.52
N GLU A 337 18.09 4.85 -32.40
CA GLU A 337 18.65 4.05 -33.50
C GLU A 337 19.66 3.01 -33.02
N ILE A 338 20.23 3.19 -31.82
CA ILE A 338 21.17 2.28 -31.18
C ILE A 338 20.40 1.28 -30.32
N TRP A 339 19.74 1.75 -29.25
CA TRP A 339 19.24 0.84 -28.21
C TRP A 339 18.08 -0.04 -28.62
N ALA A 340 17.28 0.40 -29.58
CA ALA A 340 16.16 -0.38 -30.08
C ALA A 340 16.62 -1.61 -30.88
N ASP A 341 17.89 -1.70 -31.29
CA ASP A 341 18.45 -2.75 -32.16
C ASP A 341 17.54 -3.13 -33.37
N GLY A 342 16.89 -2.13 -33.95
CA GLY A 342 15.98 -2.32 -35.08
C GLY A 342 14.65 -3.02 -34.76
N HIS A 343 14.32 -3.23 -33.48
CA HIS A 343 12.98 -3.60 -33.05
C HIS A 343 11.98 -2.51 -33.46
N GLY A 344 10.73 -2.91 -33.71
CA GLY A 344 9.61 -1.97 -33.91
C GLY A 344 8.72 -1.86 -32.68
N LYS A 345 8.81 -2.85 -31.79
CA LYS A 345 8.11 -2.97 -30.52
C LYS A 345 9.01 -3.72 -29.54
N LEU A 346 8.80 -3.50 -28.25
CA LEU A 346 9.39 -4.31 -27.18
C LEU A 346 8.32 -5.05 -26.39
N GLU A 347 8.58 -6.31 -26.08
CA GLU A 347 7.80 -7.19 -25.20
C GLU A 347 8.72 -7.99 -24.25
N GLU A 348 8.14 -8.70 -23.28
CA GLU A 348 8.89 -9.65 -22.43
C GLU A 348 9.79 -10.59 -23.26
N GLY A 349 11.06 -10.64 -22.90
CA GLY A 349 12.11 -11.45 -23.52
C GLY A 349 12.83 -10.80 -24.70
N ASP A 350 12.45 -9.58 -25.10
CA ASP A 350 13.24 -8.78 -26.04
C ASP A 350 14.46 -8.16 -25.34
N THR A 351 15.49 -7.83 -26.13
CA THR A 351 16.74 -7.24 -25.65
C THR A 351 16.89 -5.83 -26.22
N ILE A 352 17.32 -4.90 -25.37
CA ILE A 352 17.83 -3.58 -25.77
C ILE A 352 19.35 -3.55 -25.60
N VAL A 353 20.01 -2.66 -26.32
CA VAL A 353 21.48 -2.57 -26.30
C VAL A 353 21.98 -1.20 -25.85
N VAL A 354 23.12 -1.18 -25.19
CA VAL A 354 23.90 0.03 -24.90
C VAL A 354 25.30 -0.17 -25.46
N ASP A 355 25.89 0.86 -26.07
CA ASP A 355 27.29 0.76 -26.52
C ASP A 355 28.21 0.62 -25.30
N MET A 356 29.13 -0.35 -25.32
CA MET A 356 30.05 -0.54 -24.21
C MET A 356 30.93 0.69 -23.96
N ASP A 357 31.18 1.53 -24.98
CA ASP A 357 31.90 2.80 -24.81
C ASP A 357 31.11 3.81 -23.94
N ASP A 358 29.80 3.64 -23.79
CA ASP A 358 28.91 4.48 -22.97
C ASP A 358 28.60 3.82 -21.59
N VAL A 359 29.12 2.62 -21.31
CA VAL A 359 28.90 1.92 -20.04
C VAL A 359 29.94 2.33 -19.01
N GLU A 360 29.48 2.98 -17.94
CA GLU A 360 30.30 3.38 -16.80
C GLU A 360 29.89 2.64 -15.50
N PRO A 361 30.74 2.59 -14.47
CA PRO A 361 30.33 2.19 -13.13
C PRO A 361 29.10 2.96 -12.66
N ASN A 362 28.23 2.29 -11.90
CA ASN A 362 26.99 2.85 -11.37
C ASN A 362 26.03 3.46 -12.42
N LEU A 363 26.08 3.01 -13.68
CA LEU A 363 25.24 3.53 -14.76
C LEU A 363 23.77 3.29 -14.48
N SER A 364 22.99 4.36 -14.43
CA SER A 364 21.54 4.27 -14.29
C SER A 364 20.89 4.10 -15.66
N VAL A 365 20.09 3.05 -15.82
CA VAL A 365 19.30 2.81 -17.04
C VAL A 365 17.82 2.82 -16.71
N SER A 366 17.05 3.68 -17.37
CA SER A 366 15.61 3.77 -17.20
C SER A 366 14.88 3.63 -18.54
N LEU A 367 13.82 2.82 -18.56
CA LEU A 367 12.91 2.70 -19.70
C LEU A 367 11.56 3.27 -19.30
N THR A 368 11.16 4.34 -19.96
CA THR A 368 9.90 5.05 -19.72
C THR A 368 8.95 4.84 -20.89
N HIS A 369 7.72 4.41 -20.58
CA HIS A 369 6.61 4.33 -21.51
C HIS A 369 5.65 5.49 -21.24
N GLU A 370 5.48 6.36 -22.23
CA GLU A 370 4.48 7.43 -22.20
C GLU A 370 3.19 6.91 -22.85
N HIS A 371 2.09 6.97 -22.12
CA HIS A 371 0.78 6.53 -22.58
C HIS A 371 -0.32 7.55 -22.22
N GLU A 372 -1.52 7.36 -22.73
CA GLU A 372 -2.63 8.33 -22.62
C GLU A 372 -3.10 8.62 -21.17
N LEU A 373 -2.62 7.86 -20.18
CA LEU A 373 -2.95 8.02 -18.76
C LEU A 373 -1.77 8.46 -17.91
N GLY A 374 -0.62 8.78 -18.51
CA GLY A 374 0.60 9.17 -17.81
C GLY A 374 1.84 8.45 -18.31
N SER A 375 2.76 8.18 -17.40
CA SER A 375 3.97 7.44 -17.71
C SER A 375 4.20 6.31 -16.71
N SER A 376 4.84 5.26 -17.18
CA SER A 376 5.34 4.17 -16.37
C SER A 376 6.81 3.96 -16.68
N SER A 377 7.66 3.84 -15.66
CA SER A 377 9.10 3.65 -15.83
C SER A 377 9.60 2.39 -15.14
N SER A 378 10.66 1.82 -15.69
CA SER A 378 11.43 0.74 -15.09
C SER A 378 12.89 1.14 -15.06
N ARG A 379 13.52 1.13 -13.88
CA ARG A 379 14.92 1.52 -13.68
C ARG A 379 15.74 0.32 -13.22
N THR A 380 17.01 0.28 -13.64
CA THR A 380 18.04 -0.61 -13.12
C THR A 380 19.36 0.14 -13.07
N THR A 381 20.31 -0.35 -12.28
CA THR A 381 21.66 0.21 -12.21
C THR A 381 22.67 -0.87 -12.56
N ILE A 382 23.63 -0.53 -13.41
CA ILE A 382 24.63 -1.43 -13.95
C ILE A 382 25.96 -1.12 -13.25
N LEU A 383 26.75 -2.15 -12.94
CA LEU A 383 28.04 -2.01 -12.26
C LEU A 383 27.97 -1.17 -10.95
N SER A 384 26.93 -1.38 -10.14
CA SER A 384 26.73 -0.68 -8.86
C SER A 384 27.23 -1.44 -7.62
N HIS A 385 27.82 -2.63 -7.80
CA HIS A 385 28.20 -3.51 -6.69
C HIS A 385 29.59 -4.11 -6.92
N PHE A 386 30.62 -3.28 -6.74
CA PHE A 386 32.00 -3.73 -6.81
C PHE A 386 32.45 -4.37 -5.50
N ARG A 387 33.41 -5.29 -5.58
CA ARG A 387 33.94 -5.99 -4.40
C ARG A 387 35.08 -5.22 -3.76
N PHE A 388 34.91 -4.89 -2.49
CA PHE A 388 35.98 -4.41 -1.63
C PHE A 388 36.09 -5.28 -0.39
N GLU A 389 37.33 -5.59 0.01
CA GLU A 389 37.63 -6.17 1.31
C GLU A 389 37.93 -5.04 2.30
N SER A 390 37.31 -5.08 3.48
CA SER A 390 37.46 -4.05 4.50
C SER A 390 38.06 -4.60 5.80
N SER A 391 38.84 -3.77 6.46
CA SER A 391 39.41 -4.05 7.78
C SER A 391 39.35 -2.78 8.63
N TYR A 392 38.50 -2.78 9.65
CA TYR A 392 38.33 -1.68 10.59
C TYR A 392 39.18 -1.88 11.84
N ASP A 393 40.03 -0.90 12.17
CA ASP A 393 40.74 -0.80 13.45
C ASP A 393 40.06 0.23 14.33
N ILE A 394 39.28 -0.25 15.30
CA ILE A 394 38.55 0.58 16.26
C ILE A 394 39.46 1.40 17.18
N ASP A 395 40.68 0.92 17.47
CA ASP A 395 41.58 1.60 18.40
C ASP A 395 42.26 2.83 17.77
N SER A 396 42.45 2.82 16.45
CA SER A 396 42.92 3.97 15.68
C SER A 396 41.81 4.73 14.96
N GLY A 397 40.61 4.16 14.81
CA GLY A 397 39.53 4.73 14.01
C GLY A 397 39.86 4.73 12.51
N GLU A 398 40.61 3.72 12.05
CA GLU A 398 41.06 3.61 10.66
C GLU A 398 40.36 2.44 9.96
N LEU A 399 39.71 2.71 8.83
CA LEU A 399 39.20 1.67 7.95
C LEU A 399 40.12 1.54 6.74
N THR A 400 40.66 0.33 6.52
CA THR A 400 41.42 0.01 5.31
C THR A 400 40.53 -0.75 4.34
N LEU A 401 40.54 -0.30 3.08
CA LEU A 401 39.81 -0.89 1.97
C LEU A 401 40.82 -1.43 0.94
N GLU A 402 40.58 -2.65 0.47
CA GLU A 402 41.29 -3.26 -0.66
C GLU A 402 40.30 -3.54 -1.78
N TYR A 403 40.60 -3.07 -2.98
CA TYR A 403 39.77 -3.35 -4.15
C TYR A 403 39.99 -4.80 -4.62
N ALA A 404 38.91 -5.57 -4.73
CA ALA A 404 38.95 -7.03 -4.93
C ALA A 404 38.18 -7.50 -6.17
N ASP A 405 37.99 -6.61 -7.14
CA ASP A 405 37.38 -6.91 -8.42
C ASP A 405 38.42 -6.88 -9.55
N ASP A 406 38.15 -7.62 -10.63
CA ASP A 406 39.04 -7.72 -11.78
C ASP A 406 38.93 -6.48 -12.70
N PHE A 407 37.81 -5.76 -12.63
CA PHE A 407 37.53 -4.57 -13.43
C PHE A 407 38.44 -3.40 -13.03
N SER A 408 38.95 -2.60 -13.98
CA SER A 408 39.76 -1.43 -13.62
C SER A 408 38.89 -0.18 -13.48
N LEU A 409 39.04 0.57 -12.38
CA LEU A 409 38.34 1.83 -12.14
C LEU A 409 39.26 3.04 -12.37
N ASP A 410 38.71 4.14 -12.88
CA ASP A 410 39.42 5.42 -12.87
C ASP A 410 39.38 6.03 -11.47
N GLY A 411 40.51 6.03 -10.76
CA GLY A 411 40.59 6.52 -9.40
C GLY A 411 40.33 8.02 -9.26
N GLU A 412 40.38 8.80 -10.35
CA GLU A 412 39.93 10.21 -10.37
C GLU A 412 38.42 10.35 -10.12
N GLU A 413 37.64 9.32 -10.46
CA GLU A 413 36.18 9.31 -10.33
C GLU A 413 35.71 8.53 -9.08
N VAL A 414 36.61 7.91 -8.32
CA VAL A 414 36.28 7.14 -7.11
C VAL A 414 36.41 8.01 -5.86
N PHE A 415 35.32 8.13 -5.12
CA PHE A 415 35.24 8.83 -3.86
C PHE A 415 35.05 7.87 -2.70
N LEU A 416 35.63 8.20 -1.56
CA LEU A 416 35.42 7.52 -0.30
C LEU A 416 34.78 8.51 0.67
N ALA A 417 33.62 8.17 1.21
CA ALA A 417 32.86 9.04 2.11
C ALA A 417 32.42 8.28 3.36
N VAL A 418 32.46 8.97 4.51
CA VAL A 418 32.05 8.46 5.81
C VAL A 418 30.88 9.31 6.30
N TYR A 419 29.80 8.63 6.62
CA TYR A 419 28.57 9.20 7.16
C TYR A 419 28.36 8.72 8.59
N ASP A 420 27.85 9.61 9.43
CA ASP A 420 27.31 9.22 10.73
C ASP A 420 26.17 8.20 10.53
N GLU A 421 25.92 7.35 11.53
CA GLU A 421 24.84 6.35 11.50
C GLU A 421 23.49 6.99 11.12
N ARG A 422 22.98 6.67 9.92
CA ARG A 422 21.71 7.21 9.44
C ARG A 422 20.54 6.43 10.07
N PRO A 423 19.57 7.09 10.71
CA PRO A 423 18.29 6.46 10.99
C PRO A 423 17.59 6.16 9.66
N ILE A 424 17.09 4.93 9.52
CA ILE A 424 16.56 4.28 8.30
C ILE A 424 15.33 5.02 7.69
N TYR A 425 14.87 6.13 8.28
CA TYR A 425 13.53 6.70 8.07
C TYR A 425 13.44 8.20 7.70
N ARG A 426 14.50 8.86 7.22
CA ARG A 426 14.37 10.21 6.67
C ARG A 426 15.04 10.36 5.31
N LEU A 427 14.21 10.19 4.27
CA LEU A 427 14.47 10.67 2.91
C LEU A 427 14.00 12.13 2.80
N ASP A 428 14.52 13.02 3.64
CA ASP A 428 14.29 14.46 3.44
C ASP A 428 15.30 14.96 2.39
N GLU A 429 14.81 15.77 1.44
CA GLU A 429 15.40 16.21 0.15
C GLU A 429 16.82 16.85 0.14
N ASP A 430 17.52 16.92 1.27
CA ASP A 430 18.93 17.28 1.33
C ASP A 430 19.68 16.15 2.02
N GLY A 431 20.34 15.29 1.23
CA GLY A 431 21.16 14.22 1.78
C GLY A 431 22.16 14.77 2.80
N SER A 432 22.26 14.12 3.97
CA SER A 432 23.29 14.44 4.97
C SER A 432 24.65 14.60 4.29
N GLU A 433 25.39 15.68 4.54
CA GLU A 433 26.77 15.81 4.05
C GLU A 433 27.68 14.81 4.76
N PRO A 434 28.69 14.22 4.07
CA PRO A 434 29.60 13.28 4.69
C PRO A 434 30.50 13.98 5.72
N ARG A 435 30.79 13.29 6.82
CA ARG A 435 31.71 13.78 7.86
C ARG A 435 33.16 13.79 7.35
N VAL A 436 33.52 12.77 6.58
CA VAL A 436 34.82 12.64 5.91
C VAL A 436 34.58 12.32 4.44
N SER A 437 35.31 12.98 3.54
CA SER A 437 35.32 12.67 2.10
C SER A 437 36.74 12.80 1.56
N THR A 438 37.17 11.82 0.76
CA THR A 438 38.50 11.79 0.14
C THR A 438 38.47 11.04 -1.20
N GLN A 439 39.46 11.31 -2.04
CA GLN A 439 39.73 10.59 -3.30
C GLN A 439 41.12 9.98 -3.20
N PRO A 440 41.26 8.78 -2.62
CA PRO A 440 42.58 8.26 -2.28
C PRO A 440 43.37 7.79 -3.50
N TRP A 441 42.71 7.60 -4.65
CA TRP A 441 43.30 7.12 -5.90
C TRP A 441 43.31 8.19 -7.01
N ASP A 442 43.23 9.49 -6.66
CA ASP A 442 43.28 10.60 -7.62
C ASP A 442 44.52 10.53 -8.53
N GLY A 443 44.28 10.48 -9.84
CA GLY A 443 45.30 10.41 -10.88
C GLY A 443 45.90 9.01 -11.12
N GLU A 444 45.30 7.96 -10.55
CA GLU A 444 45.70 6.57 -10.69
C GLU A 444 44.54 5.72 -11.22
N THR A 445 44.85 4.68 -12.00
CA THR A 445 43.87 3.65 -12.36
C THR A 445 43.91 2.58 -11.28
N MET A 446 42.77 2.29 -10.66
CA MET A 446 42.64 1.26 -9.64
C MET A 446 42.56 -0.13 -10.28
N SER A 447 43.20 -1.10 -9.64
CA SER A 447 43.20 -2.51 -10.01
C SER A 447 43.14 -3.40 -8.77
N GLU A 448 42.83 -4.68 -8.94
CA GLU A 448 42.79 -5.67 -7.85
C GLU A 448 44.03 -5.55 -6.92
N GLY A 449 43.78 -5.44 -5.62
CA GLY A 449 44.79 -5.32 -4.57
C GLY A 449 45.22 -3.88 -4.24
N ASP A 450 44.69 -2.87 -4.94
CA ASP A 450 44.92 -1.48 -4.56
C ASP A 450 44.20 -1.13 -3.26
N THR A 451 44.89 -0.41 -2.38
CA THR A 451 44.44 -0.15 -1.01
C THR A 451 44.33 1.33 -0.71
N ALA A 452 43.37 1.68 0.14
CA ALA A 452 43.25 3.00 0.75
C ALA A 452 42.89 2.87 2.22
N THR A 453 43.27 3.88 3.01
CA THR A 453 42.89 3.98 4.41
C THR A 453 42.15 5.30 4.62
N VAL A 454 41.00 5.22 5.28
CA VAL A 454 40.27 6.39 5.78
C VAL A 454 40.43 6.45 7.29
N GLU A 455 40.84 7.62 7.77
CA GLU A 455 40.97 7.94 9.19
C GLU A 455 39.66 8.54 9.71
N ASP A 456 39.56 8.68 11.04
CA ASP A 456 38.40 9.25 11.72
C ASP A 456 37.11 8.48 11.38
N VAL A 457 37.08 7.14 11.45
CA VAL A 457 35.86 6.31 11.34
C VAL A 457 35.44 5.85 12.74
N GLU A 458 34.20 6.15 13.12
CA GLU A 458 33.60 5.76 14.40
C GLU A 458 32.75 4.49 14.22
N VAL A 459 32.48 3.78 15.32
CA VAL A 459 31.58 2.62 15.30
C VAL A 459 30.18 3.05 14.88
N GLY A 460 29.54 2.27 14.02
CA GLY A 460 28.20 2.56 13.50
C GLY A 460 28.18 3.47 12.26
N ASP A 461 29.30 4.14 11.96
CA ASP A 461 29.43 4.94 10.75
C ASP A 461 29.21 4.09 9.50
N THR A 462 28.62 4.72 8.49
CA THR A 462 28.50 4.14 7.16
C THR A 462 29.60 4.70 6.27
N VAL A 463 30.45 3.81 5.78
CA VAL A 463 31.43 4.12 4.75
C VAL A 463 30.90 3.69 3.39
N ILE A 464 30.92 4.61 2.44
CA ILE A 464 30.60 4.31 1.04
C ILE A 464 31.80 4.58 0.15
N VAL A 465 31.95 3.76 -0.88
CA VAL A 465 32.76 4.07 -2.05
C VAL A 465 31.79 4.50 -3.14
N GLY A 466 31.88 5.76 -3.56
CA GLY A 466 31.02 6.36 -4.58
C GLY A 466 31.75 6.53 -5.91
N TRP A 467 30.99 6.47 -7.01
CA TRP A 467 31.47 6.77 -8.36
C TRP A 467 30.95 8.15 -8.79
N LYS A 468 31.85 9.05 -9.20
CA LYS A 468 31.60 10.46 -9.59
C LYS A 468 30.98 11.36 -8.52
N GLY A 469 30.70 10.84 -7.34
CA GLY A 469 30.14 11.60 -6.25
C GLY A 469 30.21 10.86 -4.92
N THR A 470 29.61 11.47 -3.91
CA THR A 470 29.58 10.95 -2.54
C THR A 470 28.16 10.67 -2.09
N ASP A 471 27.14 10.84 -2.93
CA ASP A 471 25.78 10.58 -2.52
C ASP A 471 25.56 9.06 -2.38
N TYR A 472 24.54 8.66 -1.63
CA TYR A 472 24.23 7.24 -1.47
C TYR A 472 23.85 6.58 -2.80
N ASP A 473 23.24 7.33 -3.71
CA ASP A 473 22.88 6.87 -5.05
C ASP A 473 24.12 6.68 -5.95
N ASP A 474 25.26 7.30 -5.59
CA ASP A 474 26.56 7.12 -6.27
C ASP A 474 27.31 5.87 -5.78
N SER A 475 26.80 5.20 -4.74
CA SER A 475 27.51 4.12 -4.05
C SER A 475 27.72 2.90 -4.93
N ILE A 476 28.98 2.56 -5.18
CA ILE A 476 29.40 1.30 -5.79
C ILE A 476 29.78 0.22 -4.77
N TRP A 477 29.92 0.61 -3.50
CA TRP A 477 30.12 -0.29 -2.36
C TRP A 477 29.79 0.44 -1.05
N GLN A 478 29.23 -0.28 -0.09
CA GLN A 478 28.88 0.25 1.23
C GLN A 478 29.31 -0.73 2.32
N HIS A 479 29.72 -0.18 3.46
CA HIS A 479 30.05 -0.92 4.67
C HIS A 479 29.72 -0.12 5.91
N GLN A 480 29.19 -0.80 6.91
CA GLN A 480 29.03 -0.24 8.24
C GLN A 480 30.25 -0.60 9.08
N ALA A 481 30.80 0.37 9.80
CA ALA A 481 31.90 0.16 10.73
C ALA A 481 31.37 -0.60 11.96
N ASP A 482 31.37 -1.92 11.86
CA ASP A 482 30.81 -2.78 12.90
C ASP A 482 31.67 -2.74 14.19
N PRO A 483 31.05 -2.66 15.37
CA PRO A 483 31.75 -2.85 16.63
C PRO A 483 32.36 -4.26 16.74
N PRO A 484 33.42 -4.43 17.55
CA PRO A 484 33.98 -5.74 17.79
C PRO A 484 33.01 -6.62 18.58
N GLY A 485 32.84 -7.85 18.09
CA GLY A 485 32.07 -8.88 18.77
C GLY A 485 30.58 -8.85 18.48
N ARG A 486 29.89 -9.88 18.98
CA ARG A 486 28.46 -10.08 18.83
C ARG A 486 27.88 -10.57 20.15
N ALA A 487 26.65 -10.19 20.44
CA ALA A 487 25.92 -10.76 21.55
C ALA A 487 24.98 -11.86 21.06
N ARG A 488 25.05 -13.02 21.72
CA ARG A 488 24.06 -14.09 21.60
C ARG A 488 23.19 -14.09 22.84
N PHE A 489 21.90 -14.32 22.64
CA PHE A 489 20.93 -14.40 23.72
C PHE A 489 20.32 -15.79 23.79
N GLU A 490 20.14 -16.27 25.01
CA GLU A 490 19.39 -17.49 25.32
C GLU A 490 18.38 -17.14 26.42
N TYR A 491 17.10 -17.43 26.20
CA TYR A 491 16.03 -17.10 27.15
C TYR A 491 15.43 -18.38 27.69
N GLU A 492 15.40 -18.53 29.02
CA GLU A 492 14.78 -19.65 29.72
C GLU A 492 13.41 -19.21 30.26
N TYR A 493 12.34 -19.68 29.61
CA TYR A 493 10.97 -19.23 29.88
C TYR A 493 10.50 -19.57 31.31
N ASP A 494 10.78 -20.77 31.81
CA ASP A 494 10.34 -21.23 33.14
C ASP A 494 10.86 -20.38 34.31
N SER A 495 12.04 -19.80 34.15
CA SER A 495 12.72 -18.98 35.14
C SER A 495 12.68 -17.49 34.84
N GLU A 496 12.15 -17.10 33.67
CA GLU A 496 12.18 -15.72 33.15
C GLU A 496 13.62 -15.17 33.15
N THR A 497 14.60 -16.04 32.87
CA THR A 497 16.03 -15.71 32.90
C THR A 497 16.57 -15.56 31.48
N LEU A 498 17.18 -14.41 31.19
CA LEU A 498 17.90 -14.12 29.97
C LEU A 498 19.42 -14.26 30.20
N GLU A 499 20.07 -15.08 29.38
CA GLU A 499 21.51 -15.17 29.29
C GLU A 499 22.01 -14.40 28.06
N ALA A 500 22.88 -13.41 28.25
CA ALA A 500 23.54 -12.66 27.18
C ALA A 500 25.04 -12.97 27.16
N THR A 501 25.53 -13.54 26.07
CA THR A 501 26.93 -13.97 25.90
C THR A 501 27.62 -13.23 24.77
N LEU A 502 28.78 -12.62 25.05
CA LEU A 502 29.62 -11.93 24.06
C LEU A 502 30.57 -12.90 23.35
N ASP A 503 30.63 -12.82 22.02
CA ASP A 503 31.53 -13.60 21.16
C ASP A 503 32.35 -12.68 20.24
N PHE A 504 33.67 -12.85 20.20
CA PHE A 504 34.61 -12.09 19.37
C PHE A 504 35.21 -12.87 18.20
N ALA A 505 34.68 -14.05 17.87
CA ALA A 505 35.18 -14.89 16.78
C ALA A 505 34.82 -14.30 15.39
N PRO A 506 35.69 -14.46 14.37
CA PRO A 506 35.42 -14.00 13.02
C PRO A 506 34.28 -14.77 12.36
N ILE A 507 33.50 -14.07 11.55
CA ILE A 507 32.23 -14.52 10.94
C ILE A 507 32.43 -15.59 9.83
N SER A 508 33.64 -15.71 9.27
CA SER A 508 33.88 -16.58 8.11
C SER A 508 34.31 -18.00 8.50
N PRO A 509 33.54 -19.05 8.17
CA PRO A 509 33.95 -20.45 8.35
C PRO A 509 35.16 -20.85 7.48
N ASP A 510 35.52 -20.04 6.48
CA ASP A 510 36.67 -20.22 5.59
C ASP A 510 37.94 -19.46 6.03
N SER A 511 37.90 -18.74 7.15
CA SER A 511 39.10 -18.09 7.68
C SER A 511 39.96 -19.15 8.37
N GLU A 512 41.10 -19.53 7.77
CA GLU A 512 42.12 -20.40 8.40
C GLU A 512 42.80 -19.74 9.62
N SER A 513 42.33 -18.57 10.05
CA SER A 513 42.75 -17.89 11.27
C SER A 513 42.25 -18.67 12.48
N GLU A 514 43.16 -19.23 13.27
CA GLU A 514 42.81 -19.86 14.55
C GLU A 514 42.02 -18.83 15.40
N PRO A 515 40.90 -19.21 16.05
CA PRO A 515 40.19 -18.30 16.94
C PRO A 515 41.19 -17.83 18.00
N THR A 516 41.50 -16.55 17.99
CA THR A 516 42.34 -15.96 19.02
C THR A 516 41.47 -15.73 20.24
N ASP A 517 41.50 -16.67 21.19
CA ASP A 517 40.96 -16.53 22.56
C ASP A 517 41.56 -15.32 23.34
N ASP A 518 42.36 -14.47 22.70
CA ASP A 518 43.16 -13.41 23.30
C ASP A 518 42.61 -11.99 23.04
N VAL A 519 41.44 -11.82 22.41
CA VAL A 519 40.82 -10.49 22.27
C VAL A 519 40.12 -10.13 23.59
N GLU A 520 40.70 -9.17 24.31
CA GLU A 520 40.14 -8.59 25.54
C GLU A 520 39.75 -7.13 25.30
N ARG A 521 38.51 -6.76 25.66
CA ARG A 521 37.96 -5.41 25.54
C ARG A 521 37.45 -4.91 26.89
N SER A 522 37.27 -3.61 27.05
CA SER A 522 36.73 -3.07 28.31
C SER A 522 35.26 -3.46 28.44
N ALA A 523 34.83 -3.91 29.62
CA ALA A 523 33.41 -4.21 29.84
C ALA A 523 32.51 -2.97 29.69
N SER A 524 33.07 -1.77 29.86
CA SER A 524 32.35 -0.50 29.73
C SER A 524 32.05 -0.09 28.29
N GLU A 525 32.56 -0.83 27.30
CA GLU A 525 32.29 -0.59 25.89
C GLU A 525 30.98 -1.26 25.44
N TYR A 526 30.40 -2.12 26.28
CA TYR A 526 29.19 -2.88 25.99
C TYR A 526 28.11 -2.55 27.01
N GLU A 527 26.89 -2.37 26.54
CA GLU A 527 25.72 -2.16 27.38
C GLU A 527 24.58 -3.09 26.94
N LEU A 528 23.93 -3.74 27.91
CA LEU A 528 22.73 -4.54 27.68
C LEU A 528 21.51 -3.67 27.99
N GLN A 529 20.60 -3.56 27.04
CA GLN A 529 19.36 -2.84 27.14
C GLN A 529 18.17 -3.79 27.02
N ILE A 530 17.11 -3.50 27.78
CA ILE A 530 15.83 -4.19 27.75
C ILE A 530 14.77 -3.11 27.57
N ASP A 531 13.96 -3.24 26.52
CA ASP A 531 12.94 -2.28 26.10
C ASP A 531 13.49 -0.84 25.91
N GLY A 532 14.75 -0.75 25.45
CA GLY A 532 15.47 0.50 25.23
C GLY A 532 16.00 1.18 26.50
N GLU A 533 15.93 0.52 27.66
CA GLU A 533 16.53 1.00 28.92
C GLU A 533 17.69 0.09 29.35
N PRO A 534 18.78 0.62 29.94
CA PRO A 534 19.87 -0.21 30.47
C PRO A 534 19.37 -1.21 31.52
N ALA A 535 19.73 -2.49 31.34
CA ALA A 535 19.40 -3.57 32.28
C ALA A 535 19.99 -3.34 33.68
N ASP A 536 19.36 -3.94 34.70
CA ASP A 536 19.75 -3.80 36.11
C ASP A 536 21.15 -4.35 36.44
N THR A 537 21.59 -5.35 35.67
CA THR A 537 22.96 -5.89 35.72
C THR A 537 23.63 -5.62 34.38
N GLN A 538 24.87 -5.16 34.41
CA GLN A 538 25.68 -4.87 33.22
C GLN A 538 26.98 -5.68 33.24
N TRP A 539 27.66 -5.83 32.09
CA TRP A 539 28.99 -6.46 32.05
C TRP A 539 29.99 -5.76 32.98
N THR A 540 29.85 -4.45 33.20
CA THR A 540 30.72 -3.68 34.12
C THR A 540 30.55 -4.02 35.60
N ASP A 541 29.44 -4.65 35.98
CA ASP A 541 29.22 -5.09 37.36
C ASP A 541 30.01 -6.35 37.69
N GLU A 542 30.24 -7.21 36.69
CA GLU A 542 30.90 -8.51 36.84
C GLU A 542 32.37 -8.49 36.36
N PHE A 543 32.67 -7.71 35.33
CA PHE A 543 33.95 -7.71 34.64
C PHE A 543 34.55 -6.30 34.54
N GLU A 544 35.87 -6.21 34.67
CA GLU A 544 36.61 -5.00 34.23
C GLU A 544 36.90 -5.07 32.72
N THR A 545 37.13 -6.28 32.20
CA THR A 545 37.37 -6.58 30.78
C THR A 545 36.60 -7.83 30.37
N VAL A 546 36.06 -7.83 29.16
CA VAL A 546 35.34 -8.95 28.55
C VAL A 546 36.18 -9.62 27.48
N SER A 547 36.01 -10.93 27.35
CA SER A 547 36.59 -11.81 26.33
C SER A 547 35.50 -12.70 25.75
N THR A 548 35.83 -13.52 24.75
CA THR A 548 34.83 -14.42 24.14
C THR A 548 34.24 -15.35 25.20
N GLY A 549 32.92 -15.56 25.18
CA GLY A 549 32.19 -16.33 26.18
C GLY A 549 31.94 -15.60 27.50
N ALA A 550 32.11 -14.26 27.56
CA ALA A 550 31.68 -13.48 28.71
C ALA A 550 30.15 -13.42 28.74
N THR A 551 29.57 -13.93 29.81
CA THR A 551 28.14 -14.16 29.96
C THR A 551 27.56 -13.33 31.09
N LEU A 552 26.35 -12.83 30.89
CA LEU A 552 25.55 -12.09 31.86
C LEU A 552 24.18 -12.77 32.00
N GLU A 553 23.75 -13.04 33.23
CA GLU A 553 22.43 -13.59 33.53
C GLU A 553 21.54 -12.50 34.11
N ILE A 554 20.35 -12.29 33.53
CA ILE A 554 19.33 -11.35 34.00
C ILE A 554 18.07 -12.14 34.35
N ASP A 555 17.64 -12.04 35.60
CA ASP A 555 16.40 -12.65 36.07
C ASP A 555 15.19 -11.72 35.86
N ASP A 556 13.98 -12.29 35.92
CA ASP A 556 12.70 -11.57 35.88
C ASP A 556 12.48 -10.75 34.57
N VAL A 557 12.96 -11.24 33.41
CA VAL A 557 12.72 -10.62 32.09
C VAL A 557 11.42 -11.16 31.49
N ALA A 558 10.46 -10.27 31.22
CA ALA A 558 9.15 -10.67 30.71
C ALA A 558 9.22 -11.13 29.25
N VAL A 559 8.34 -12.06 28.87
CA VAL A 559 8.12 -12.43 27.46
C VAL A 559 7.71 -11.21 26.65
N GLY A 560 8.31 -11.07 25.47
CA GLY A 560 8.05 -10.01 24.52
C GLY A 560 8.92 -8.77 24.70
N SER A 561 9.79 -8.73 25.72
CA SER A 561 10.74 -7.64 25.89
C SER A 561 11.78 -7.63 24.77
N ASP A 562 12.04 -6.44 24.25
CA ASP A 562 13.07 -6.19 23.24
C ASP A 562 14.44 -6.10 23.93
N VAL A 563 15.32 -7.05 23.63
CA VAL A 563 16.65 -7.14 24.24
C VAL A 563 17.69 -6.77 23.21
N GLU A 564 18.55 -5.84 23.58
CA GLU A 564 19.59 -5.34 22.71
C GLU A 564 20.91 -5.23 23.48
N ALA A 565 21.97 -5.78 22.92
CA ALA A 565 23.32 -5.45 23.34
C ALA A 565 23.87 -4.42 22.36
N VAL A 566 24.38 -3.31 22.88
CA VAL A 566 24.93 -2.22 22.10
C VAL A 566 26.39 -1.96 22.43
N TRP A 567 27.08 -1.34 21.48
CA TRP A 567 28.31 -0.62 21.73
C TRP A 567 27.98 0.69 22.46
N ALA A 568 28.35 0.79 23.73
CA ALA A 568 27.84 1.80 24.66
C ALA A 568 28.17 3.27 24.27
N GLU A 569 29.22 3.50 23.47
CA GLU A 569 29.60 4.85 23.05
C GLU A 569 28.66 5.43 21.99
N THR A 570 28.17 4.58 21.08
CA THR A 570 27.41 5.00 19.88
C THR A 570 25.99 4.44 19.86
N ASP A 571 25.64 3.55 20.79
CA ASP A 571 24.37 2.80 20.79
C ASP A 571 24.23 1.85 19.58
N THR A 572 25.34 1.52 18.91
CA THR A 572 25.33 0.65 17.73
C THR A 572 25.08 -0.80 18.15
N PRO A 573 24.09 -1.50 17.57
CA PRO A 573 23.72 -2.84 18.00
C PRO A 573 24.79 -3.88 17.66
N ILE A 574 25.10 -4.74 18.64
CA ILE A 574 25.96 -5.92 18.46
C ILE A 574 25.19 -7.24 18.58
N GLY A 575 23.92 -7.16 18.97
CA GLY A 575 22.99 -8.26 18.98
C GLY A 575 21.62 -7.77 19.43
N ARG A 576 20.57 -8.32 18.82
CA ARG A 576 19.17 -8.03 19.17
C ARG A 576 18.41 -9.34 19.26
N THR A 577 17.49 -9.43 20.20
CA THR A 577 16.48 -10.49 20.24
C THR A 577 15.21 -9.94 20.87
N GLN A 578 14.11 -10.64 20.66
CA GLN A 578 12.95 -10.50 21.53
C GLN A 578 12.88 -11.73 22.42
N THR A 579 12.56 -11.56 23.69
CA THR A 579 12.36 -12.69 24.61
C THR A 579 11.08 -13.42 24.25
N GLN A 580 11.18 -14.70 23.94
CA GLN A 580 10.02 -15.50 23.60
C GLN A 580 10.30 -16.96 23.94
N PRO A 581 9.27 -17.72 24.34
CA PRO A 581 9.42 -19.16 24.45
C PRO A 581 9.61 -19.79 23.06
N SER A 582 10.15 -21.00 23.05
CA SER A 582 10.41 -21.77 21.84
C SER A 582 9.93 -23.21 21.99
N ILE A 583 9.21 -23.70 20.99
CA ILE A 583 8.75 -25.10 20.92
C ILE A 583 9.20 -25.73 19.60
N ASP A 584 9.72 -26.95 19.69
CA ASP A 584 10.06 -27.78 18.55
C ASP A 584 8.86 -28.64 18.16
N LEU A 585 8.48 -28.60 16.88
CA LEU A 585 7.30 -29.29 16.37
C LEU A 585 7.66 -30.27 15.26
N ALA A 586 6.96 -31.41 15.22
CA ALA A 586 7.01 -32.38 14.13
C ALA A 586 5.63 -32.55 13.50
N TYR A 587 5.57 -32.60 12.17
CA TYR A 587 4.33 -32.88 11.43
C TYR A 587 4.36 -34.28 10.82
N ASP A 588 3.37 -35.12 11.14
CA ASP A 588 3.16 -36.43 10.52
C ASP A 588 1.70 -36.61 10.11
N GLY A 589 1.44 -36.61 8.80
CA GLY A 589 0.16 -37.08 8.25
C GLY A 589 -1.10 -36.35 8.71
N GLY A 590 -1.00 -35.07 9.07
CA GLY A 590 -2.12 -34.26 9.60
C GLY A 590 -2.08 -34.10 11.12
N THR A 591 -1.07 -34.61 11.80
CA THR A 591 -0.87 -34.44 13.24
C THR A 591 0.40 -33.63 13.48
N VAL A 592 0.31 -32.64 14.37
CA VAL A 592 1.46 -31.86 14.86
C VAL A 592 1.76 -32.32 16.27
N GLU A 593 3.00 -32.76 16.53
CA GLU A 593 3.50 -33.21 17.83
C GLU A 593 4.54 -32.22 18.37
N HIS A 594 4.44 -31.89 19.66
CA HIS A 594 5.50 -31.21 20.41
C HIS A 594 6.63 -32.20 20.69
N VAL A 595 7.84 -31.89 20.23
CA VAL A 595 9.00 -32.81 20.31
C VAL A 595 10.20 -32.22 21.06
N GLY A 596 10.04 -31.04 21.67
CA GLY A 596 11.12 -30.33 22.36
C GLY A 596 10.79 -28.85 22.61
N GLY A 597 11.60 -28.19 23.44
CA GLY A 597 11.38 -26.80 23.85
C GLY A 597 10.50 -26.64 25.09
N ASP A 598 9.92 -25.45 25.24
CA ASP A 598 9.16 -25.01 26.41
C ASP A 598 7.76 -25.65 26.50
N ALA A 599 7.28 -25.86 27.73
CA ALA A 599 5.89 -26.22 27.97
C ALA A 599 5.06 -24.94 28.11
N LEU A 600 4.04 -24.75 27.27
CA LEU A 600 3.26 -23.51 27.19
C LEU A 600 1.78 -23.78 27.41
N PRO A 601 1.03 -22.90 28.10
CA PRO A 601 -0.41 -23.08 28.26
C PRO A 601 -1.11 -23.15 26.91
N ALA A 602 -1.81 -24.26 26.62
CA ALA A 602 -2.49 -24.45 25.34
C ALA A 602 -3.56 -23.37 25.07
N ALA A 603 -4.15 -22.82 26.12
CA ALA A 603 -5.12 -21.72 26.04
C ALA A 603 -4.54 -20.43 25.45
N ASP A 604 -3.22 -20.24 25.55
CA ASP A 604 -2.51 -19.06 25.05
C ASP A 604 -1.84 -19.35 23.70
N LEU A 605 -2.05 -20.55 23.14
CA LEU A 605 -1.49 -20.99 21.86
C LEU A 605 -2.53 -21.03 20.74
N GLU A 606 -2.14 -20.52 19.58
CA GLU A 606 -2.91 -20.61 18.34
C GLU A 606 -2.02 -21.14 17.21
N ALA A 607 -2.51 -22.16 16.48
CA ALA A 607 -1.86 -22.65 15.27
C ALA A 607 -2.43 -21.96 14.03
N GLU A 608 -1.55 -21.40 13.22
CA GLU A 608 -1.82 -20.90 11.87
C GLU A 608 -1.39 -21.96 10.84
N ILE A 609 -2.35 -22.46 10.08
CA ILE A 609 -2.17 -23.55 9.13
C ILE A 609 -2.27 -23.01 7.70
N TRP A 610 -1.19 -23.14 6.95
CA TRP A 610 -1.18 -22.79 5.54
C TRP A 610 -1.34 -24.05 4.70
N ALA A 611 -2.41 -24.13 3.92
CA ALA A 611 -2.73 -25.28 3.08
C ALA A 611 -3.13 -24.85 1.66
N GLU A 612 -3.30 -25.81 0.74
CA GLU A 612 -3.62 -25.54 -0.67
C GLU A 612 -4.87 -24.66 -0.87
N ASN A 613 -5.87 -24.79 0.00
CA ASN A 613 -7.14 -24.06 -0.14
C ASN A 613 -7.16 -22.72 0.61
N GLY A 614 -6.11 -22.37 1.36
CA GLY A 614 -6.07 -21.12 2.14
C GLY A 614 -5.22 -21.20 3.40
N SER A 615 -5.42 -20.22 4.28
CA SER A 615 -4.84 -20.17 5.62
C SER A 615 -5.95 -20.30 6.67
N TYR A 616 -5.71 -21.10 7.70
CA TYR A 616 -6.68 -21.42 8.74
C TYR A 616 -6.08 -21.25 10.13
N THR A 617 -6.93 -21.12 11.14
CA THR A 617 -6.54 -20.95 12.54
C THR A 617 -7.18 -22.02 13.43
N LEU A 618 -6.42 -22.48 14.44
CA LEU A 618 -6.85 -23.45 15.43
C LEU A 618 -6.36 -22.99 16.81
N ALA A 619 -7.29 -22.76 17.74
CA ALA A 619 -6.94 -22.47 19.13
C ALA A 619 -6.59 -23.77 19.85
N LEU A 620 -5.34 -23.91 20.33
CA LEU A 620 -4.90 -25.18 20.92
C LEU A 620 -5.64 -25.48 22.24
N GLY A 621 -6.11 -24.46 22.94
CA GLY A 621 -6.89 -24.61 24.18
C GLY A 621 -8.23 -25.31 24.01
N ASP A 622 -8.75 -25.42 22.77
CA ASP A 622 -9.95 -26.20 22.48
C ASP A 622 -9.64 -27.70 22.32
N GLU A 623 -8.41 -28.04 21.94
CA GLU A 623 -7.95 -29.41 21.70
C GLU A 623 -7.21 -30.02 22.89
N ILE A 624 -6.45 -29.20 23.63
CA ILE A 624 -5.55 -29.63 24.70
C ILE A 624 -5.92 -28.91 26.00
N ASP A 625 -6.25 -29.70 27.02
CA ASP A 625 -6.50 -29.20 28.37
C ASP A 625 -5.17 -28.99 29.13
N GLY A 626 -4.80 -27.74 29.43
CA GLY A 626 -3.64 -27.41 30.28
C GLY A 626 -2.45 -26.90 29.48
N ASP A 627 -1.26 -27.41 29.77
CA ASP A 627 -0.03 -27.04 29.06
C ASP A 627 0.19 -27.99 27.87
N PHE A 628 0.73 -27.45 26.78
CA PHE A 628 1.21 -28.19 25.62
C PHE A 628 2.69 -28.51 25.83
N GLU A 629 3.01 -29.78 26.10
CA GLU A 629 4.34 -30.26 26.47
C GLU A 629 4.85 -31.39 25.57
N ASP A 630 6.13 -31.78 25.71
CA ASP A 630 6.79 -32.82 24.90
C ASP A 630 5.97 -34.13 24.85
N GLY A 631 5.61 -34.53 23.65
CA GLY A 631 4.78 -35.69 23.34
C GLY A 631 3.28 -35.41 23.21
N ASP A 632 2.82 -34.19 23.49
CA ASP A 632 1.46 -33.77 23.16
C ASP A 632 1.31 -33.53 21.66
N SER A 633 0.09 -33.70 21.16
CA SER A 633 -0.19 -33.50 19.74
C SER A 633 -1.61 -33.03 19.50
N PHE A 634 -1.80 -32.28 18.41
CA PHE A 634 -3.11 -31.89 17.90
C PHE A 634 -3.26 -32.30 16.43
N THR A 635 -4.50 -32.44 15.99
CA THR A 635 -4.81 -32.82 14.61
C THR A 635 -5.20 -31.59 13.81
N VAL A 636 -4.80 -31.55 12.54
CA VAL A 636 -5.10 -30.49 11.58
C VAL A 636 -6.01 -31.06 10.51
N ASP A 637 -7.29 -30.73 10.59
CA ASP A 637 -8.34 -31.13 9.64
C ASP A 637 -9.46 -30.09 9.58
N ALA A 638 -10.40 -30.26 8.65
CA ALA A 638 -11.45 -29.26 8.41
C ALA A 638 -12.42 -29.10 9.59
N GLU A 639 -12.54 -30.11 10.47
CA GLU A 639 -13.43 -30.07 11.64
C GLU A 639 -12.80 -29.38 12.85
N SER A 640 -11.50 -29.11 12.82
CA SER A 640 -10.72 -28.53 13.92
C SER A 640 -10.24 -27.10 13.67
N VAL A 641 -10.40 -26.57 12.45
CA VAL A 641 -9.90 -25.24 12.07
C VAL A 641 -11.03 -24.30 11.65
N THR A 642 -10.75 -23.00 11.72
CA THR A 642 -11.59 -21.92 11.21
C THR A 642 -10.86 -21.13 10.12
N ASP A 643 -11.61 -20.49 9.22
CA ASP A 643 -11.02 -19.55 8.26
C ASP A 643 -10.74 -18.17 8.92
N ARG A 644 -10.20 -17.22 8.16
CA ARG A 644 -9.92 -15.86 8.67
C ARG A 644 -11.16 -15.10 9.16
N SER A 645 -12.35 -15.52 8.76
CA SER A 645 -13.62 -14.92 9.19
C SER A 645 -14.14 -15.56 10.48
N GLY A 646 -13.49 -16.63 10.96
CA GLY A 646 -13.93 -17.43 12.11
C GLY A 646 -15.01 -18.44 11.77
N ASP A 647 -15.23 -18.73 10.47
CA ASP A 647 -16.25 -19.67 10.02
C ASP A 647 -15.71 -21.11 9.91
N ASP A 648 -16.60 -22.09 10.12
CA ASP A 648 -16.31 -23.51 9.94
C ASP A 648 -15.91 -23.82 8.48
N VAL A 649 -14.97 -24.73 8.28
CA VAL A 649 -14.41 -25.07 6.96
C VAL A 649 -14.83 -26.47 6.52
N ASP A 650 -15.24 -26.64 5.26
CA ASP A 650 -15.59 -27.97 4.72
C ASP A 650 -14.36 -28.80 4.28
N GLU A 651 -13.29 -28.16 3.79
CA GLU A 651 -12.07 -28.83 3.29
C GLU A 651 -10.84 -27.89 3.26
N ILE A 652 -9.73 -28.30 3.89
CA ILE A 652 -8.50 -27.48 3.98
C ILE A 652 -7.45 -27.75 2.89
N GLY A 653 -7.48 -28.93 2.24
CA GLY A 653 -6.46 -29.35 1.26
C GLY A 653 -5.16 -29.87 1.90
N ALA A 654 -4.08 -30.04 1.12
CA ALA A 654 -2.79 -30.44 1.70
C ALA A 654 -2.13 -29.29 2.47
N VAL A 655 -1.69 -29.58 3.69
CA VAL A 655 -0.94 -28.63 4.53
C VAL A 655 0.45 -28.42 3.95
N ASN A 656 0.85 -27.15 3.83
CA ASN A 656 2.18 -26.72 3.39
C ASN A 656 3.11 -26.48 4.58
N HIS A 657 2.61 -25.82 5.64
CA HIS A 657 3.31 -25.65 6.92
C HIS A 657 2.32 -25.24 8.02
N VAL A 658 2.73 -25.43 9.27
CA VAL A 658 2.02 -24.99 10.48
C VAL A 658 2.95 -24.09 11.29
N LEU A 659 2.42 -22.98 11.79
CA LEU A 659 3.10 -22.03 12.66
C LEU A 659 2.30 -21.93 13.95
N VAL A 660 2.95 -21.96 15.12
CA VAL A 660 2.28 -21.78 16.41
C VAL A 660 2.66 -20.43 17.00
N ARG A 661 1.64 -19.67 17.41
CA ARG A 661 1.77 -18.38 18.08
C ARG A 661 1.42 -18.49 19.56
N TYR A 662 2.09 -17.70 20.38
CA TYR A 662 1.82 -17.50 21.80
C TYR A 662 1.26 -16.09 22.02
N ASP A 663 0.18 -16.00 22.80
CA ASP A 663 -0.59 -14.77 23.08
C ASP A 663 -1.04 -14.02 21.81
N GLY A 664 -1.19 -14.74 20.68
CA GLY A 664 -1.56 -14.19 19.37
C GLY A 664 -0.50 -13.32 18.69
N GLN A 665 0.66 -13.11 19.33
CA GLN A 665 1.68 -12.17 18.87
C GLN A 665 3.01 -12.84 18.51
N TYR A 666 3.49 -13.77 19.34
CA TYR A 666 4.85 -14.28 19.23
C TYR A 666 4.89 -15.63 18.53
N GLN A 667 5.67 -15.76 17.46
CA GLN A 667 5.87 -17.05 16.81
C GLN A 667 6.80 -17.92 17.65
N VAL A 668 6.29 -19.02 18.20
CA VAL A 668 7.05 -19.88 19.15
C VAL A 668 7.46 -21.22 18.55
N GLY A 669 6.82 -21.66 17.46
CA GLY A 669 7.16 -22.94 16.82
C GLY A 669 6.70 -23.03 15.37
N TYR A 670 7.33 -23.93 14.61
CA TYR A 670 6.96 -24.21 13.23
C TYR A 670 7.15 -25.68 12.87
N ALA A 671 6.31 -26.20 11.98
CA ALA A 671 6.41 -27.56 11.45
C ALA A 671 6.16 -27.59 9.93
N PHE A 672 6.94 -28.41 9.23
CA PHE A 672 6.76 -28.68 7.80
C PHE A 672 6.40 -30.15 7.56
N PRO A 673 5.53 -30.45 6.59
CA PRO A 673 5.34 -31.80 6.11
C PRO A 673 6.64 -32.34 5.49
N GLU A 674 6.96 -33.62 5.74
CA GLU A 674 8.04 -34.29 5.03
C GLU A 674 7.75 -34.28 3.51
N ARG A 675 8.68 -33.74 2.71
CA ARG A 675 8.58 -33.63 1.24
C ARG A 675 8.76 -34.95 0.50
#